data_AF-A0A7X9DVP3-F1
#
_entry.id   AF-A0A7X9DVP3-F1
#
_cell.length_a   1.000
_cell.length_b   1.000
_cell.length_c   1.000
_cell.angle_alpha   90.00
_cell.angle_beta   90.00
_cell.angle_gamma   90.00
#
_symmetry.space_group_name_H-M   'P 1'
#
loop_
_entity.id
_entity.type
_entity.pdbx_description
1 polymer ?
#
loop_
_entity_poly.entity_id
_entity_poly.type
_entity_poly.pdbx_seq_one_letter_code
_entity_poly.pdbx_strand_id
1 'polypeptide(L)'
;MKRIAMMVVAALPALAGMACTDTNIYQISREPNIPNKVTLSGTVCTDDPAQRRFPVKLMFLFDTSGWDGNVNPDPAKRQEAMQYIVDRYRANLNYSLAIIKFGGGTRLLTEGGYTRDYGILNNALGELVNFDPQVDACVGGGCRDWFAALSLASSVFSGDLLTTNPGTRSRTRYVFIFIAHGPPDPGYGSLAANRAAVLAALDEIEKFGKEKGVAEVAFHTIQIDNPTGTCQGTPQPRNCNSTTPCPANCSGGETCNDAVRLCADDHTLTCTLATDCCADPQNCSTRCAPIRVCSNDVSRECTRREDCCPTYPCDDPNGAQNDQVAQLLQALAFQGHGDYVRFFDEGKLNFTTLKFDTTESVFVMKTFMVTNLNTHSINGRLLADSDTDGMSDAEERCYGEMLAGTCRDLWNCSCVEDFFNKGLMSGSDTDPANADSDGDMLGDRLEVVFATLNLDPLRFDLPQACYGLDFPYSDRDGDGLNDCEEKILGTDTGLFDSDRDGYPDRIEFNAGTNYLKPDQLLDSDMDGLSNGQEIREHLDPLSNDITSRAGDAYRYKVVDEGLRIVPFSAQPVTITGVEITDVSGRSAEGAGMLYFYPPGTLRPDGQPRPLPTLAWKDPMDSQPGPEIEITGSGIYQLFSACSCVKDCNPACSVGNWCDPNTGACVPDPCALVTCKAGEVCDSSQGLCIPDCRAMECADGQRCDLMLGKCLTDRCINVRCLSGQECDPESGVCTPPPCQSWSCPAGSRVNEHQKPTWITVKVDANLTPLDGFWCDGAQPVTLCASDGDCPAGKPCRMGETIVVGMADKNCITFKVKNITLVETLETIPGMGPGRNDLWLYFAETPLNNPTAYSIFRRALYQMKFANGKKEPNVAEIPLGDGDFFAVDEK
;
A
#
# COMPACT_ATOMS: atom_id res chain seq x y z
N MET A 1 27.66 67.88 25.91
CA MET A 1 27.57 67.82 27.39
C MET A 1 26.30 67.06 27.77
N LYS A 2 26.41 66.03 28.62
CA LYS A 2 25.38 65.36 29.49
C LYS A 2 24.00 65.04 28.85
N ARG A 3 23.66 63.78 28.50
CA ARG A 3 23.13 62.66 29.34
C ARG A 3 21.99 63.02 30.30
N ILE A 4 21.00 62.09 30.35
CA ILE A 4 19.87 61.84 31.29
C ILE A 4 18.51 62.26 30.65
N ALA A 5 17.52 61.43 30.30
CA ALA A 5 16.96 60.11 30.67
C ALA A 5 15.52 60.26 31.21
N MET A 6 14.72 59.20 30.99
CA MET A 6 13.31 58.92 31.39
C MET A 6 12.22 59.42 30.43
N MET A 7 11.70 58.60 29.50
CA MET A 7 10.74 57.47 29.65
C MET A 7 9.51 57.79 30.51
N VAL A 8 8.32 57.82 29.89
CA VAL A 8 7.18 56.88 30.11
C VAL A 8 5.93 57.38 29.34
N VAL A 9 5.54 56.57 28.34
CA VAL A 9 4.18 56.10 27.98
C VAL A 9 3.05 57.12 27.74
N ALA A 10 2.64 57.26 26.47
CA ALA A 10 1.30 56.88 25.95
C ALA A 10 1.04 57.50 24.57
N ALA A 11 1.21 56.74 23.47
CA ALA A 11 0.49 56.91 22.20
C ALA A 11 0.87 55.81 21.18
N LEU A 12 0.07 54.75 21.12
CA LEU A 12 -0.24 53.97 19.90
C LEU A 12 -1.77 54.10 19.71
N PRO A 13 -2.38 54.05 18.50
CA PRO A 13 -1.84 53.57 17.22
C PRO A 13 -2.12 54.51 16.01
N ALA A 14 -1.20 54.63 15.05
CA ALA A 14 -1.48 55.01 13.64
C ALA A 14 -0.16 55.21 12.86
N LEU A 15 0.60 54.14 12.62
CA LEU A 15 1.69 54.10 11.63
C LEU A 15 2.19 52.65 11.51
N ALA A 16 1.32 51.78 11.01
CA ALA A 16 1.69 50.44 10.53
C ALA A 16 1.08 50.31 9.13
N GLY A 17 1.86 50.68 8.11
CA GLY A 17 1.38 50.68 6.73
C GLY A 17 2.47 50.90 5.66
N MET A 18 3.74 50.83 6.04
CA MET A 18 4.87 50.78 5.10
C MET A 18 5.94 49.87 5.70
N ALA A 19 5.68 48.56 5.64
CA ALA A 19 6.70 47.53 5.76
C ALA A 19 6.69 46.75 4.44
N CYS A 20 7.90 46.44 3.97
CA CYS A 20 8.30 45.86 2.70
C CYS A 20 7.21 45.08 1.94
N THR A 21 6.87 45.58 0.75
CA THR A 21 6.23 44.76 -0.28
C THR A 21 7.23 43.69 -0.72
N ASP A 22 6.84 42.42 -0.66
CA ASP A 22 7.49 41.31 -1.37
C ASP A 22 7.47 41.60 -2.88
N THR A 23 8.40 42.42 -3.35
CA THR A 23 8.65 42.59 -4.78
C THR A 23 9.53 41.43 -5.22
N ASN A 24 8.90 40.33 -5.57
CA ASN A 24 9.47 39.30 -6.44
C ASN A 24 9.69 39.93 -7.82
N ILE A 25 10.91 40.41 -8.08
CA ILE A 25 11.32 41.00 -9.37
C ILE A 25 11.69 39.92 -10.41
N TYR A 26 11.49 38.63 -10.09
CA TYR A 26 11.60 37.53 -11.04
C TYR A 26 10.20 37.05 -11.45
N GLN A 27 10.04 36.72 -12.73
CA GLN A 27 8.77 36.20 -13.26
C GLN A 27 8.27 35.03 -12.38
N ILE A 28 7.04 35.16 -11.88
CA ILE A 28 6.40 34.30 -10.88
C ILE A 28 6.34 32.80 -11.30
N SER A 29 6.58 32.46 -12.57
CA SER A 29 6.36 31.11 -13.08
C SER A 29 7.61 30.32 -13.49
N ARG A 30 8.83 30.85 -13.38
CA ARG A 30 10.04 30.09 -13.75
C ARG A 30 11.23 30.40 -12.85
N GLU A 31 11.80 29.36 -12.27
CA GLU A 31 12.97 29.48 -11.40
C GLU A 31 14.20 29.95 -12.18
N PRO A 32 15.07 30.79 -11.57
CA PRO A 32 16.29 31.22 -12.21
C PRO A 32 17.19 30.01 -12.49
N ASN A 33 17.57 29.84 -13.76
CA ASN A 33 18.44 28.76 -14.18
C ASN A 33 19.90 29.04 -13.77
N ILE A 34 20.23 28.72 -12.52
CA ILE A 34 21.58 28.84 -11.96
C ILE A 34 22.44 27.70 -12.52
N PRO A 35 23.70 27.94 -12.92
CA PRO A 35 24.51 26.92 -13.59
C PRO A 35 24.74 25.64 -12.78
N ASN A 36 25.01 25.77 -11.47
CA ASN A 36 25.36 24.67 -10.56
C ASN A 36 24.21 24.28 -9.61
N LYS A 37 22.97 24.72 -9.88
CA LYS A 37 21.81 24.33 -9.07
C LYS A 37 20.72 23.76 -9.95
N VAL A 38 19.99 22.78 -9.44
CA VAL A 38 18.82 22.19 -10.10
C VAL A 38 17.68 22.00 -9.11
N THR A 39 16.46 21.94 -9.63
CA THR A 39 15.24 21.67 -8.87
C THR A 39 14.62 20.36 -9.38
N LEU A 40 14.21 19.49 -8.47
CA LEU A 40 13.40 18.31 -8.77
C LEU A 40 11.97 18.56 -8.31
N SER A 41 11.00 18.19 -9.11
CA SER A 41 9.57 18.37 -8.80
C SER A 41 8.78 17.19 -9.30
N GLY A 42 7.72 16.80 -8.64
CA GLY A 42 6.94 15.66 -9.10
C GLY A 42 5.83 15.23 -8.18
N THR A 43 5.20 14.12 -8.55
CA THR A 43 4.21 13.44 -7.73
C THR A 43 4.60 11.96 -7.67
N VAL A 44 4.60 11.39 -6.47
CA VAL A 44 4.83 9.97 -6.22
C VAL A 44 3.76 9.45 -5.28
N CYS A 45 3.31 8.23 -5.50
CA CYS A 45 2.29 7.58 -4.70
C CYS A 45 2.87 6.34 -4.02
N THR A 46 2.30 5.96 -2.89
CA THR A 46 2.67 4.71 -2.23
C THR A 46 2.29 3.52 -3.07
N ASP A 47 2.99 2.40 -2.92
CA ASP A 47 2.61 1.17 -3.57
C ASP A 47 1.23 0.69 -3.09
N ASP A 48 0.57 -0.06 -3.96
CA ASP A 48 -0.64 -0.77 -3.57
C ASP A 48 -0.23 -2.07 -2.86
N PRO A 49 -0.69 -2.31 -1.63
CA PRO A 49 -0.45 -3.56 -0.93
C PRO A 49 -0.90 -4.81 -1.68
N ALA A 50 -1.88 -4.71 -2.58
CA ALA A 50 -2.32 -5.81 -3.43
C ALA A 50 -1.40 -6.05 -4.65
N GLN A 51 -0.66 -5.04 -5.11
CA GLN A 51 0.25 -5.13 -6.26
C GLN A 51 1.59 -5.76 -5.89
N ARG A 52 2.18 -5.34 -4.77
CA ARG A 52 3.35 -6.04 -4.25
C ARG A 52 2.84 -7.36 -3.71
N ARG A 53 3.30 -8.46 -4.31
CA ARG A 53 2.92 -9.85 -4.06
C ARG A 53 3.23 -10.29 -2.62
N PHE A 54 2.56 -9.70 -1.65
CA PHE A 54 2.91 -9.79 -0.26
C PHE A 54 2.45 -11.10 0.36
N PRO A 55 3.31 -11.78 1.13
CA PRO A 55 2.91 -13.01 1.78
C PRO A 55 1.76 -12.77 2.76
N VAL A 56 0.64 -13.46 2.53
CA VAL A 56 -0.49 -13.50 3.47
C VAL A 56 -0.47 -14.86 4.15
N LYS A 57 -0.27 -14.85 5.47
CA LYS A 57 -0.20 -16.05 6.29
C LYS A 57 -1.50 -16.17 7.08
N LEU A 58 -2.34 -17.12 6.69
CA LEU A 58 -3.64 -17.39 7.30
C LEU A 58 -3.49 -18.50 8.34
N MET A 59 -3.86 -18.24 9.60
CA MET A 59 -3.91 -19.24 10.65
C MET A 59 -5.34 -19.46 11.10
N PHE A 60 -5.83 -20.69 10.92
CA PHE A 60 -7.16 -21.08 11.37
C PHE A 60 -7.08 -21.79 12.71
N LEU A 61 -7.80 -21.28 13.71
CA LEU A 61 -8.00 -21.93 14.99
C LEU A 61 -9.41 -22.52 15.01
N PHE A 62 -9.50 -23.83 14.86
CA PHE A 62 -10.76 -24.56 14.76
C PHE A 62 -11.14 -25.22 16.08
N ASP A 63 -12.25 -24.75 16.65
CA ASP A 63 -12.97 -25.50 17.67
C ASP A 63 -13.60 -26.74 17.03
N THR A 64 -13.25 -27.91 17.55
CA THR A 64 -13.77 -29.23 17.17
C THR A 64 -14.53 -29.91 18.30
N SER A 65 -14.67 -29.24 19.44
CA SER A 65 -15.51 -29.73 20.52
C SER A 65 -16.99 -29.72 20.08
N GLY A 66 -17.75 -30.69 20.58
CA GLY A 66 -19.20 -30.70 20.48
C GLY A 66 -19.85 -29.95 21.63
N TRP A 67 -21.13 -29.67 21.45
CA TRP A 67 -21.98 -28.92 22.38
C TRP A 67 -22.00 -29.47 23.82
N ASP A 68 -21.94 -30.80 23.94
CA ASP A 68 -21.96 -31.54 25.21
C ASP A 68 -20.56 -31.96 25.69
N GLY A 69 -19.50 -31.52 25.02
CA GLY A 69 -18.13 -31.99 25.27
C GLY A 69 -17.80 -33.35 24.63
N ASN A 70 -18.61 -33.84 23.69
CA ASN A 70 -18.31 -35.01 22.85
C ASN A 70 -18.04 -34.62 21.38
N VAL A 71 -17.92 -35.61 20.48
CA VAL A 71 -17.60 -35.44 19.06
C VAL A 71 -18.57 -34.47 18.37
N ASN A 72 -18.02 -33.53 17.61
CA ASN A 72 -18.72 -32.62 16.70
C ASN A 72 -19.82 -33.34 15.87
N PRO A 73 -21.07 -32.84 15.83
CA PRO A 73 -22.16 -33.47 15.09
C PRO A 73 -22.02 -33.42 13.55
N ASP A 74 -21.30 -32.46 12.97
CA ASP A 74 -21.06 -32.38 11.51
C ASP A 74 -19.62 -31.94 11.15
N PRO A 75 -18.63 -32.83 11.32
CA PRO A 75 -17.24 -32.53 10.97
C PRO A 75 -17.01 -32.38 9.46
N ALA A 76 -17.89 -32.95 8.63
CA ALA A 76 -17.78 -32.89 7.17
C ALA A 76 -18.01 -31.47 6.64
N LYS A 77 -18.95 -30.71 7.23
CA LYS A 77 -19.21 -29.31 6.85
C LYS A 77 -18.03 -28.38 7.11
N ARG A 78 -17.32 -28.60 8.22
CA ARG A 78 -16.12 -27.81 8.56
C ARG A 78 -14.97 -28.11 7.59
N GLN A 79 -14.79 -29.38 7.23
CA GLN A 79 -13.84 -29.79 6.19
C GLN A 79 -14.20 -29.18 4.83
N GLU A 80 -15.47 -29.21 4.42
CA GLU A 80 -15.95 -28.65 3.15
C GLU A 80 -15.67 -27.13 3.08
N ALA A 81 -15.98 -26.40 4.15
CA ALA A 81 -15.71 -24.96 4.23
C ALA A 81 -14.21 -24.65 4.12
N MET A 82 -13.35 -25.46 4.76
CA MET A 82 -11.90 -25.28 4.66
C MET A 82 -11.29 -25.72 3.34
N GLN A 83 -11.83 -26.78 2.73
CA GLN A 83 -11.42 -27.22 1.41
C GLN A 83 -11.62 -26.09 0.39
N TYR A 84 -12.74 -25.37 0.48
CA TYR A 84 -13.00 -24.22 -0.38
C TYR A 84 -11.92 -23.13 -0.26
N ILE A 85 -11.44 -22.83 0.96
CA ILE A 85 -10.37 -21.84 1.19
C ILE A 85 -9.04 -22.34 0.64
N VAL A 86 -8.68 -23.59 0.90
CA VAL A 86 -7.45 -24.19 0.36
C VAL A 86 -7.47 -24.17 -1.16
N ASP A 87 -8.58 -24.54 -1.79
CA ASP A 87 -8.74 -24.54 -3.25
C ASP A 87 -8.72 -23.12 -3.83
N ARG A 88 -9.33 -22.14 -3.16
CA ARG A 88 -9.36 -20.74 -3.59
C ARG A 88 -7.96 -20.12 -3.64
N TYR A 89 -7.15 -20.36 -2.62
CA TYR A 89 -5.82 -19.75 -2.52
C TYR A 89 -4.70 -20.63 -3.13
N ARG A 90 -5.01 -21.85 -3.59
CA ARG A 90 -4.05 -22.78 -4.20
C ARG A 90 -3.26 -22.20 -5.37
N ALA A 91 -3.91 -21.39 -6.22
CA ALA A 91 -3.29 -20.82 -7.40
C ALA A 91 -2.40 -19.61 -7.09
N ASN A 92 -2.55 -19.01 -5.91
CA ASN A 92 -1.83 -17.81 -5.53
C ASN A 92 -0.59 -18.18 -4.70
N LEU A 93 0.59 -17.80 -5.18
CA LEU A 93 1.85 -18.17 -4.53
C LEU A 93 2.12 -17.37 -3.24
N ASN A 94 1.30 -16.39 -2.90
CA ASN A 94 1.56 -15.53 -1.75
C ASN A 94 0.84 -15.99 -0.48
N TYR A 95 -0.05 -16.97 -0.57
CA TYR A 95 -0.85 -17.42 0.57
C TYR A 95 -0.25 -18.68 1.18
N SER A 96 -0.03 -18.64 2.50
CA SER A 96 0.36 -19.80 3.31
C SER A 96 -0.66 -20.02 4.42
N LEU A 97 -0.95 -21.28 4.71
CA LEU A 97 -2.00 -21.67 5.66
C LEU A 97 -1.40 -22.46 6.83
N ALA A 98 -1.88 -22.16 8.03
CA ALA A 98 -1.68 -22.97 9.23
C ALA A 98 -3.03 -23.36 9.81
N ILE A 99 -3.17 -24.60 10.27
CA ILE A 99 -4.44 -25.09 10.84
C ILE A 99 -4.16 -25.65 12.23
N ILE A 100 -4.79 -25.05 13.24
CA ILE A 100 -4.77 -25.50 14.63
C ILE A 100 -6.15 -26.05 14.96
N LYS A 101 -6.19 -27.24 15.54
CA LYS A 101 -7.37 -27.88 16.08
C LYS A 101 -7.34 -27.79 17.60
N PHE A 102 -8.45 -27.39 18.21
CA PHE A 102 -8.66 -27.50 19.65
C PHE A 102 -10.05 -28.09 19.94
N GLY A 103 -10.15 -28.89 21.01
CA GLY A 103 -11.34 -29.66 21.33
C GLY A 103 -10.98 -30.85 22.22
N GLY A 104 -10.73 -30.60 23.51
CA GLY A 104 -9.90 -31.47 24.36
C GLY A 104 -8.44 -31.02 24.27
N GLY A 105 -7.58 -31.78 23.59
CA GLY A 105 -6.21 -31.35 23.28
C GLY A 105 -6.15 -30.22 22.24
N THR A 106 -5.11 -29.37 22.33
CA THR A 106 -4.78 -28.38 21.30
C THR A 106 -3.59 -28.88 20.49
N ARG A 107 -3.69 -28.89 19.15
CA ARG A 107 -2.63 -29.36 18.26
C ARG A 107 -2.57 -28.60 16.93
N LEU A 108 -1.36 -28.46 16.40
CA LEU A 108 -1.10 -27.96 15.05
C LEU A 108 -1.23 -29.13 14.08
N LEU A 109 -2.08 -28.99 13.06
CA LEU A 109 -2.31 -30.01 12.02
C LEU A 109 -1.39 -29.85 10.81
N THR A 110 -0.87 -28.64 10.59
CA THR A 110 0.10 -28.36 9.53
C THR A 110 1.52 -28.53 10.08
N GLU A 111 2.12 -29.70 9.84
CA GLU A 111 3.51 -29.96 10.26
C GLU A 111 4.46 -28.87 9.73
N GLY A 112 5.23 -28.25 10.63
CA GLY A 112 6.15 -27.16 10.29
C GLY A 112 5.55 -25.74 10.32
N GLY A 113 4.26 -25.57 10.65
CA GLY A 113 3.65 -24.24 10.80
C GLY A 113 2.86 -23.80 9.58
N TYR A 114 3.19 -22.63 9.02
CA TYR A 114 2.56 -22.13 7.81
C TYR A 114 3.09 -22.87 6.59
N THR A 115 2.19 -23.43 5.78
CA THR A 115 2.57 -24.22 4.62
C THR A 115 1.71 -23.90 3.40
N ARG A 116 2.28 -24.19 2.23
CA ARG A 116 1.65 -24.09 0.91
C ARG A 116 1.53 -25.45 0.26
N ASP A 117 2.11 -26.48 0.88
CA ASP A 117 2.10 -27.84 0.35
C ASP A 117 0.67 -28.39 0.43
N TYR A 118 0.10 -28.64 -0.74
CA TYR A 118 -1.26 -29.17 -0.86
C TYR A 118 -1.42 -30.56 -0.23
N GLY A 119 -0.37 -31.38 -0.22
CA GLY A 119 -0.36 -32.67 0.47
C GLY A 119 -0.48 -32.52 1.97
N ILE A 120 0.31 -31.62 2.58
CA ILE A 120 0.23 -31.33 4.02
C ILE A 120 -1.15 -30.75 4.37
N LEU A 121 -1.65 -29.81 3.57
CA LEU A 121 -2.96 -29.19 3.82
C LEU A 121 -4.10 -30.21 3.71
N ASN A 122 -4.11 -31.10 2.71
CA ASN A 122 -5.15 -32.13 2.63
C ASN A 122 -5.10 -33.13 3.78
N ASN A 123 -3.91 -33.50 4.24
CA ASN A 123 -3.76 -34.36 5.42
C ASN A 123 -4.33 -33.66 6.66
N ALA A 124 -4.00 -32.39 6.86
CA ALA A 124 -4.56 -31.56 7.93
C ALA A 124 -6.10 -31.47 7.85
N LEU A 125 -6.67 -31.31 6.65
CA LEU A 125 -8.12 -31.31 6.43
C LEU A 125 -8.77 -32.66 6.79
N GLY A 126 -8.11 -33.79 6.50
CA GLY A 126 -8.58 -35.10 6.94
C GLY A 126 -8.55 -35.25 8.47
N GLU A 127 -7.53 -34.70 9.12
CA GLU A 127 -7.39 -34.73 10.58
C GLU A 127 -8.35 -33.81 11.34
N LEU A 128 -8.90 -32.78 10.69
CA LEU A 128 -9.99 -31.98 11.24
C LEU A 128 -11.25 -32.82 11.50
N VAL A 129 -11.49 -33.85 10.68
CA VAL A 129 -12.65 -34.74 10.78
C VAL A 129 -12.40 -35.91 11.71
N ASN A 130 -11.15 -36.38 11.79
CA ASN A 130 -10.78 -37.50 12.61
C ASN A 130 -10.85 -37.12 14.11
N PHE A 131 -11.62 -37.90 14.86
CA PHE A 131 -11.68 -37.81 16.32
C PHE A 131 -10.81 -38.90 16.93
N ASP A 132 -9.76 -38.52 17.65
CA ASP A 132 -8.93 -39.45 18.43
C ASP A 132 -9.37 -39.44 19.91
N PRO A 133 -9.98 -40.53 20.42
CA PRO A 133 -10.49 -40.60 21.79
C PRO A 133 -9.41 -40.49 22.88
N GLN A 134 -8.12 -40.65 22.56
CA GLN A 134 -7.04 -40.57 23.55
C GLN A 134 -6.53 -39.14 23.77
N VAL A 135 -6.71 -38.25 22.80
CA VAL A 135 -6.16 -36.88 22.79
C VAL A 135 -7.22 -35.80 22.56
N ASP A 136 -8.28 -36.09 21.79
CA ASP A 136 -9.39 -35.16 21.54
C ASP A 136 -10.54 -35.36 22.55
N ALA A 137 -10.40 -36.27 23.51
CA ALA A 137 -11.41 -36.46 24.55
C ALA A 137 -11.35 -35.35 25.60
N CYS A 138 -12.51 -34.81 25.92
CA CYS A 138 -12.69 -33.85 27.00
C CYS A 138 -12.49 -34.51 28.37
N VAL A 139 -11.32 -34.33 28.99
CA VAL A 139 -11.04 -34.85 30.33
C VAL A 139 -10.92 -33.68 31.31
N GLY A 140 -11.85 -33.57 32.28
CA GLY A 140 -11.69 -32.71 33.46
C GLY A 140 -12.08 -31.22 33.33
N GLY A 141 -12.89 -30.82 32.34
CA GLY A 141 -13.37 -29.42 32.21
C GLY A 141 -12.39 -28.50 31.45
N GLY A 142 -11.98 -28.95 30.26
CA GLY A 142 -11.03 -28.25 29.40
C GLY A 142 -11.32 -28.46 27.91
N CYS A 143 -12.60 -28.59 27.54
CA CYS A 143 -12.96 -28.92 26.16
C CYS A 143 -12.61 -27.81 25.17
N ARG A 144 -12.74 -26.56 25.61
CA ARG A 144 -12.63 -25.36 24.77
C ARG A 144 -11.57 -24.44 25.37
N ASP A 145 -10.35 -24.97 25.49
CA ASP A 145 -9.24 -24.21 26.02
C ASP A 145 -8.75 -23.20 24.97
N TRP A 146 -9.38 -22.02 24.97
CA TRP A 146 -9.01 -20.92 24.09
C TRP A 146 -7.59 -20.44 24.36
N PHE A 147 -7.09 -20.57 25.59
CA PHE A 147 -5.76 -20.09 25.97
C PHE A 147 -4.67 -21.00 25.47
N ALA A 148 -4.86 -22.32 25.55
CA ALA A 148 -3.96 -23.27 24.92
C ALA A 148 -3.93 -23.06 23.39
N ALA A 149 -5.09 -22.83 22.77
CA ALA A 149 -5.19 -22.55 21.34
C ALA A 149 -4.45 -21.26 20.94
N LEU A 150 -4.68 -20.15 21.65
CA LEU A 150 -4.02 -18.87 21.40
C LEU A 150 -2.53 -18.91 21.73
N SER A 151 -2.12 -19.63 22.78
CA SER A 151 -0.71 -19.80 23.14
C SER A 151 0.04 -20.61 22.08
N LEU A 152 -0.56 -21.69 21.57
CA LEU A 152 0.03 -22.44 20.46
C LEU A 152 0.10 -21.59 19.20
N ALA A 153 -0.95 -20.83 18.88
CA ALA A 153 -0.95 -19.90 17.76
C ALA A 153 0.16 -18.86 17.89
N SER A 154 0.35 -18.26 19.08
CA SER A 154 1.44 -17.34 19.38
C SER A 154 2.80 -18.00 19.19
N SER A 155 2.97 -19.25 19.62
CA SER A 155 4.22 -19.98 19.43
C SER A 155 4.53 -20.22 17.95
N VAL A 156 3.55 -20.67 17.16
CA VAL A 156 3.72 -20.91 15.72
C VAL A 156 3.99 -19.61 14.98
N PHE A 157 3.24 -18.56 15.30
CA PHE A 157 3.45 -17.21 14.80
C PHE A 157 4.86 -16.70 15.11
N SER A 158 5.27 -16.73 16.39
CA SER A 158 6.57 -16.24 16.80
C SER A 158 7.72 -17.02 16.17
N GLY A 159 7.59 -18.35 16.02
CA GLY A 159 8.60 -19.19 15.40
C GLY A 159 8.80 -18.81 13.92
N ASP A 160 7.71 -18.77 13.16
CA ASP A 160 7.74 -18.41 11.74
C ASP A 160 8.25 -16.98 11.49
N LEU A 161 7.86 -16.05 12.37
CA LEU A 161 8.24 -14.65 12.33
C LEU A 161 9.70 -14.38 12.68
N LEU A 162 10.33 -15.24 13.48
CA LEU A 162 11.77 -15.18 13.77
C LEU A 162 12.61 -15.85 12.69
N THR A 163 12.02 -16.74 11.88
CA THR A 163 12.71 -17.39 10.76
C THR A 163 12.52 -16.69 9.42
N THR A 164 11.47 -15.86 9.30
CA THR A 164 11.22 -15.08 8.08
C THR A 164 12.20 -13.91 8.02
N ASN A 165 12.79 -13.69 6.84
CA ASN A 165 13.65 -12.53 6.59
C ASN A 165 12.94 -11.22 7.02
N PRO A 166 13.60 -10.34 7.77
CA PRO A 166 13.08 -9.02 8.14
C PRO A 166 12.40 -8.22 7.01
N GLY A 167 13.00 -8.15 5.81
CA GLY A 167 12.45 -7.42 4.66
C GLY A 167 11.19 -8.06 4.09
N THR A 168 11.11 -9.40 4.06
CA THR A 168 9.85 -10.09 3.71
C THR A 168 8.78 -9.90 4.79
N ARG A 169 9.20 -9.81 6.04
CA ARG A 169 8.34 -9.78 7.21
C ARG A 169 7.66 -8.42 7.42
N SER A 170 8.31 -7.32 7.04
CA SER A 170 7.73 -5.96 6.97
C SER A 170 6.56 -5.84 6.01
N ARG A 171 6.47 -6.78 5.09
CA ARG A 171 5.49 -6.90 4.02
C ARG A 171 4.51 -8.06 4.26
N THR A 172 4.71 -8.88 5.29
CA THR A 172 3.87 -10.06 5.55
C THR A 172 2.68 -9.69 6.41
N ARG A 173 1.48 -10.13 5.99
CA ARG A 173 0.24 -10.03 6.77
C ARG A 173 -0.03 -11.34 7.48
N TYR A 174 -0.27 -11.29 8.78
CA TYR A 174 -0.72 -12.45 9.55
C TYR A 174 -2.18 -12.30 9.93
N VAL A 175 -2.99 -13.26 9.50
CA VAL A 175 -4.43 -13.27 9.75
C VAL A 175 -4.78 -14.48 10.58
N PHE A 176 -5.26 -14.24 11.79
CA PHE A 176 -5.77 -15.27 12.68
C PHE A 176 -7.29 -15.35 12.53
N ILE A 177 -7.80 -16.56 12.31
CA ILE A 177 -9.23 -16.81 12.13
C ILE A 177 -9.65 -17.75 13.24
N PHE A 178 -10.29 -17.20 14.26
CA PHE A 178 -10.70 -17.92 15.45
C PHE A 178 -12.15 -18.37 15.34
N ILE A 179 -12.36 -19.68 15.26
CA ILE A 179 -13.67 -20.29 15.03
C ILE A 179 -14.07 -21.04 16.29
N ALA A 180 -15.14 -20.60 16.94
CA ALA A 180 -15.60 -21.17 18.20
C ALA A 180 -17.10 -21.47 18.18
N HIS A 181 -17.47 -22.59 18.82
CA HIS A 181 -18.86 -23.02 18.91
C HIS A 181 -19.50 -22.76 20.29
N GLY A 182 -18.71 -22.31 21.28
CA GLY A 182 -19.18 -22.11 22.65
C GLY A 182 -18.16 -21.37 23.53
N PRO A 183 -18.50 -21.06 24.80
CA PRO A 183 -17.63 -20.29 25.69
C PRO A 183 -16.36 -21.06 26.08
N PRO A 184 -15.29 -20.35 26.49
CA PRO A 184 -14.04 -20.97 26.91
C PRO A 184 -14.25 -21.90 28.10
N ASP A 185 -13.61 -23.06 28.05
CA ASP A 185 -13.64 -24.11 29.08
C ASP A 185 -12.21 -24.68 29.24
N PRO A 186 -11.52 -24.47 30.38
CA PRO A 186 -12.04 -23.88 31.62
C PRO A 186 -12.23 -22.37 31.51
N GLY A 187 -13.35 -21.85 32.04
CA GLY A 187 -13.59 -20.41 32.15
C GLY A 187 -13.02 -19.80 33.43
N TYR A 188 -12.57 -18.55 33.40
CA TYR A 188 -12.10 -17.76 34.56
C TYR A 188 -13.25 -17.22 35.45
N GLY A 189 -14.31 -18.00 35.62
CA GLY A 189 -15.47 -17.64 36.42
C GLY A 189 -16.40 -16.62 35.74
N SER A 190 -16.01 -15.34 35.65
CA SER A 190 -16.87 -14.26 35.12
C SER A 190 -16.55 -13.89 33.67
N LEU A 191 -17.55 -13.39 32.93
CA LEU A 191 -17.38 -12.89 31.55
C LEU A 191 -16.30 -11.81 31.44
N ALA A 192 -16.20 -10.93 32.43
CA ALA A 192 -15.20 -9.87 32.47
C ALA A 192 -13.76 -10.42 32.63
N ALA A 193 -13.58 -11.46 33.45
CA ALA A 193 -12.28 -12.11 33.62
C ALA A 193 -11.85 -12.86 32.35
N ASN A 194 -12.79 -13.59 31.71
CA ASN A 194 -12.55 -14.22 30.42
C ASN A 194 -12.17 -13.18 29.36
N ARG A 195 -12.91 -12.08 29.28
CA ARG A 195 -12.61 -10.98 28.34
C ARG A 195 -11.20 -10.40 28.56
N ALA A 196 -10.84 -10.11 29.81
CA ALA A 196 -9.53 -9.53 30.12
C ALA A 196 -8.37 -10.48 29.77
N ALA A 197 -8.50 -11.75 30.13
CA ALA A 197 -7.45 -12.75 29.85
C ALA A 197 -7.27 -12.98 28.35
N VAL A 198 -8.37 -13.09 27.60
CA VAL A 198 -8.31 -13.31 26.15
C VAL A 198 -7.71 -12.08 25.47
N LEU A 199 -8.15 -10.86 25.79
CA LEU A 199 -7.62 -9.63 25.21
C LEU A 199 -6.12 -9.44 25.49
N ALA A 200 -5.65 -9.81 26.68
CA ALA A 200 -4.22 -9.76 27.01
C ALA A 200 -3.38 -10.68 26.11
N ALA A 201 -3.90 -11.85 25.74
CA ALA A 201 -3.20 -12.76 24.83
C ALA A 201 -3.07 -12.20 23.41
N LEU A 202 -4.06 -11.46 22.90
CA LEU A 202 -3.90 -10.79 21.59
C LEU A 202 -2.96 -9.60 21.67
N ASP A 203 -3.04 -8.81 22.74
CA ASP A 203 -2.16 -7.66 22.93
C ASP A 203 -0.68 -8.10 22.89
N GLU A 204 -0.36 -9.26 23.48
CA GLU A 204 0.98 -9.85 23.40
C GLU A 204 1.36 -10.24 21.96
N ILE A 205 0.47 -10.93 21.21
CA ILE A 205 0.73 -11.33 19.82
C ILE A 205 0.91 -10.09 18.92
N GLU A 206 0.02 -9.11 19.05
CA GLU A 206 0.03 -7.88 18.27
C GLU A 206 1.28 -7.05 18.57
N LYS A 207 1.60 -6.86 19.86
CA LYS A 207 2.80 -6.12 20.29
C LYS A 207 4.07 -6.80 19.81
N PHE A 208 4.17 -8.12 19.97
CA PHE A 208 5.33 -8.87 19.48
C PHE A 208 5.46 -8.77 17.95
N GLY A 209 4.34 -8.84 17.23
CA GLY A 209 4.28 -8.62 15.78
C GLY A 209 4.82 -7.25 15.38
N LYS A 210 4.31 -6.18 16.03
CA LYS A 210 4.70 -4.79 15.81
C LYS A 210 6.17 -4.53 16.12
N GLU A 211 6.65 -4.90 17.30
CA GLU A 211 8.04 -4.72 17.75
C GLU A 211 9.03 -5.33 16.77
N LYS A 212 8.70 -6.53 16.31
CA LYS A 212 9.59 -7.27 15.44
C LYS A 212 9.43 -6.82 13.96
N GLY A 213 8.40 -6.04 13.61
CA GLY A 213 8.23 -5.34 12.32
C GLY A 213 7.29 -6.01 11.31
N VAL A 214 6.18 -6.63 11.74
CA VAL A 214 5.16 -7.20 10.81
C VAL A 214 4.32 -6.08 10.17
N ALA A 215 3.88 -6.25 8.92
CA ALA A 215 2.99 -5.30 8.24
C ALA A 215 1.65 -5.12 8.98
N GLU A 216 0.95 -6.23 9.19
CA GLU A 216 -0.37 -6.29 9.82
C GLU A 216 -0.53 -7.60 10.57
N VAL A 217 -1.15 -7.50 11.76
CA VAL A 217 -1.65 -8.64 12.51
C VAL A 217 -3.15 -8.45 12.68
N ALA A 218 -3.95 -9.27 12.01
CA ALA A 218 -5.41 -9.19 12.02
C ALA A 218 -6.02 -10.42 12.69
N PHE A 219 -7.11 -10.23 13.45
CA PHE A 219 -7.87 -11.32 14.05
C PHE A 219 -9.33 -11.24 13.63
N HIS A 220 -9.78 -12.21 12.85
CA HIS A 220 -11.18 -12.43 12.54
C HIS A 220 -11.74 -13.49 13.47
N THR A 221 -13.00 -13.35 13.85
CA THR A 221 -13.68 -14.34 14.67
C THR A 221 -14.95 -14.83 14.01
N ILE A 222 -15.18 -16.13 14.11
CA ILE A 222 -16.37 -16.78 13.58
C ILE A 222 -17.03 -17.53 14.72
N GLN A 223 -18.26 -17.14 15.01
CA GLN A 223 -19.12 -17.85 15.93
C GLN A 223 -20.00 -18.84 15.18
N ILE A 224 -20.02 -20.06 15.69
CA ILE A 224 -20.99 -21.08 15.31
C ILE A 224 -21.92 -21.25 16.51
N ASP A 225 -23.18 -20.84 16.36
CA ASP A 225 -24.16 -21.03 17.42
C ASP A 225 -24.54 -22.50 17.55
N ASN A 226 -24.91 -22.88 18.77
CA ASN A 226 -25.47 -24.19 18.98
C ASN A 226 -26.86 -24.33 18.37
N PRO A 227 -27.18 -25.50 17.81
CA PRO A 227 -28.50 -25.73 17.26
C PRO A 227 -29.55 -25.47 18.33
N THR A 228 -30.52 -24.61 18.02
CA THR A 228 -31.67 -24.35 18.89
C THR A 228 -32.30 -25.69 19.26
N GLY A 229 -32.44 -25.97 20.56
CA GLY A 229 -32.93 -27.25 21.06
C GLY A 229 -34.15 -27.74 20.28
N THR A 230 -34.09 -28.96 19.76
CA THR A 230 -35.26 -29.57 19.13
C THR A 230 -36.23 -30.01 20.22
N CYS A 231 -37.49 -29.57 20.12
CA CYS A 231 -38.56 -30.10 20.98
C CYS A 231 -38.71 -31.60 20.69
N GLN A 232 -38.46 -32.46 21.69
CA GLN A 232 -38.67 -33.89 21.52
C GLN A 232 -40.17 -34.23 21.43
N GLY A 233 -40.57 -34.91 20.36
CA GLY A 233 -41.91 -35.48 20.18
C GLY A 233 -42.29 -35.61 18.71
N THR A 234 -42.40 -36.83 18.22
CA THR A 234 -42.73 -37.14 16.82
C THR A 234 -44.21 -36.86 16.47
N PRO A 235 -44.51 -36.61 15.16
CA PRO A 235 -43.60 -36.74 14.03
C PRO A 235 -43.25 -35.40 13.35
N GLN A 236 -42.08 -34.85 13.71
CA GLN A 236 -40.99 -34.28 12.87
C GLN A 236 -40.30 -33.10 13.59
N PRO A 237 -38.95 -32.99 13.57
CA PRO A 237 -38.23 -31.87 14.17
C PRO A 237 -38.49 -30.58 13.37
N ARG A 238 -39.00 -29.53 14.03
CA ARG A 238 -39.09 -28.17 13.47
C ARG A 238 -37.95 -27.32 14.04
N ASN A 239 -37.22 -26.63 13.17
CA ASN A 239 -36.19 -25.66 13.57
C ASN A 239 -36.84 -24.35 14.06
N CYS A 240 -36.26 -23.70 15.08
CA CYS A 240 -36.77 -22.48 15.70
C CYS A 240 -36.53 -21.19 14.87
N ASN A 241 -36.60 -21.28 13.54
CA ASN A 241 -36.67 -20.14 12.62
C ASN A 241 -38.05 -20.07 11.93
N SER A 242 -39.09 -20.44 12.66
CA SER A 242 -40.47 -20.29 12.22
C SER A 242 -41.06 -19.19 13.09
N THR A 243 -41.67 -18.17 12.48
CA THR A 243 -42.51 -17.15 13.15
C THR A 243 -43.74 -17.74 13.86
N THR A 244 -43.78 -19.06 14.00
CA THR A 244 -44.82 -19.86 14.64
C THR A 244 -44.16 -20.70 15.75
N PRO A 245 -44.50 -20.49 17.03
CA PRO A 245 -43.97 -21.25 18.17
C PRO A 245 -44.31 -22.75 18.10
N CYS A 246 -43.43 -23.61 18.64
CA CYS A 246 -43.75 -25.03 18.88
C CYS A 246 -44.61 -25.18 20.15
N PRO A 247 -45.59 -26.12 20.17
CA PRO A 247 -46.47 -26.29 21.31
C PRO A 247 -45.79 -27.20 22.36
N ALA A 248 -45.51 -26.67 23.54
CA ALA A 248 -45.45 -27.50 24.73
C ALA A 248 -46.90 -27.81 25.13
N ASN A 249 -47.29 -29.07 25.30
CA ASN A 249 -48.68 -29.52 25.49
C ASN A 249 -49.48 -28.64 26.49
N CYS A 250 -50.20 -27.64 25.95
CA CYS A 250 -51.29 -26.84 26.54
C CYS A 250 -50.98 -26.02 27.81
N SER A 251 -51.61 -24.87 28.05
CA SER A 251 -52.86 -24.32 27.47
C SER A 251 -52.98 -22.82 27.74
N GLY A 252 -53.41 -22.05 26.74
CA GLY A 252 -53.95 -20.72 26.97
C GLY A 252 -53.72 -19.77 25.80
N GLY A 253 -54.52 -19.89 24.74
CA GLY A 253 -54.86 -18.70 23.96
C GLY A 253 -55.75 -17.83 24.83
N GLU A 254 -55.15 -17.09 25.76
CA GLU A 254 -55.89 -16.34 26.78
C GLU A 254 -56.30 -14.99 26.22
N THR A 255 -57.58 -14.82 25.93
CA THR A 255 -58.16 -13.51 25.72
C THR A 255 -58.49 -12.89 27.08
N CYS A 256 -58.16 -11.62 27.27
CA CYS A 256 -58.70 -10.81 28.36
C CYS A 256 -60.24 -10.82 28.20
N ASN A 257 -60.95 -11.53 29.09
CA ASN A 257 -62.40 -11.72 28.96
C ASN A 257 -63.14 -10.42 29.27
N ASP A 258 -64.32 -10.24 28.67
CA ASP A 258 -65.16 -9.09 28.98
C ASP A 258 -65.57 -9.10 30.47
N ALA A 259 -65.82 -7.90 30.99
CA ALA A 259 -65.70 -7.65 32.41
C ALA A 259 -66.56 -8.55 33.31
N VAL A 260 -65.89 -9.22 34.25
CA VAL A 260 -66.54 -10.04 35.27
C VAL A 260 -66.89 -9.15 36.45
N ARG A 261 -68.16 -9.16 36.87
CA ARG A 261 -68.59 -8.48 38.09
C ARG A 261 -68.34 -9.40 39.28
N LEU A 262 -67.52 -8.96 40.22
CA LEU A 262 -67.16 -9.74 41.41
C LEU A 262 -68.22 -9.70 42.54
N CYS A 263 -69.42 -9.17 42.28
CA CYS A 263 -70.51 -9.04 43.24
C CYS A 263 -71.63 -10.03 42.84
N ALA A 264 -72.17 -10.81 43.78
CA ALA A 264 -73.30 -11.72 43.50
C ALA A 264 -74.59 -10.92 43.22
N ASP A 265 -75.19 -11.16 42.05
CA ASP A 265 -76.41 -10.67 41.35
C ASP A 265 -77.59 -9.96 42.07
N ASP A 266 -77.44 -9.38 43.26
CA ASP A 266 -78.46 -8.50 43.86
C ASP A 266 -78.02 -7.03 43.83
N HIS A 267 -78.70 -6.26 42.98
CA HIS A 267 -78.46 -4.83 42.77
C HIS A 267 -78.87 -3.91 43.93
N THR A 268 -79.36 -4.46 45.04
CA THR A 268 -79.94 -3.66 46.14
C THR A 268 -79.12 -3.65 47.44
N LEU A 269 -78.02 -4.39 47.53
CA LEU A 269 -77.20 -4.47 48.75
C LEU A 269 -75.92 -3.63 48.66
N THR A 270 -75.67 -2.82 49.70
CA THR A 270 -74.38 -2.14 49.92
C THR A 270 -73.35 -3.12 50.49
N CYS A 271 -72.14 -3.15 49.91
CA CYS A 271 -71.04 -4.02 50.34
C CYS A 271 -70.62 -3.73 51.79
N THR A 272 -70.75 -4.71 52.70
CA THR A 272 -70.46 -4.54 54.15
C THR A 272 -69.20 -5.26 54.63
N LEU A 273 -68.50 -6.02 53.78
CA LEU A 273 -67.27 -6.74 54.15
C LEU A 273 -66.10 -6.29 53.27
N ALA A 274 -64.92 -6.12 53.88
CA ALA A 274 -63.69 -5.69 53.22
C ALA A 274 -63.14 -6.71 52.19
N THR A 275 -63.69 -7.92 52.14
CA THR A 275 -63.29 -8.99 51.22
C THR A 275 -64.00 -8.94 49.88
N ASP A 276 -65.05 -8.13 49.73
CA ASP A 276 -65.92 -8.13 48.53
C ASP A 276 -65.60 -6.98 47.55
N CYS A 277 -64.52 -6.22 47.78
CA CYS A 277 -64.05 -5.15 46.90
C CYS A 277 -62.54 -5.01 47.05
N CYS A 278 -61.75 -5.13 45.97
CA CYS A 278 -60.41 -4.54 45.92
C CYS A 278 -59.95 -4.25 44.49
N ALA A 279 -60.02 -2.97 44.10
CA ALA A 279 -58.97 -2.32 43.30
C ALA A 279 -58.29 -1.17 44.09
N ASP A 280 -58.90 -0.67 45.17
CA ASP A 280 -58.26 0.22 46.14
C ASP A 280 -58.85 0.00 47.55
N PRO A 281 -58.04 -0.40 48.55
CA PRO A 281 -58.51 -0.63 49.92
C PRO A 281 -58.80 0.64 50.74
N GLN A 282 -58.59 1.86 50.22
CA GLN A 282 -58.69 3.10 51.01
C GLN A 282 -59.93 3.99 50.76
N ASN A 283 -60.77 3.73 49.74
CA ASN A 283 -61.95 4.56 49.45
C ASN A 283 -63.17 3.74 48.99
N CYS A 284 -63.92 3.21 49.96
CA CYS A 284 -65.07 2.34 49.70
C CYS A 284 -66.39 3.13 49.63
N SER A 285 -66.57 3.95 48.58
CA SER A 285 -67.85 4.62 48.33
C SER A 285 -68.31 4.50 46.87
N THR A 286 -69.23 3.55 46.69
CA THR A 286 -70.33 3.53 45.70
C THR A 286 -70.03 3.20 44.23
N ARG A 287 -69.86 1.90 43.94
CA ARG A 287 -70.53 1.08 42.89
C ARG A 287 -69.58 -0.02 42.36
N CYS A 288 -70.05 -1.26 42.23
CA CYS A 288 -69.30 -2.34 41.59
C CYS A 288 -68.97 -1.94 40.13
N ALA A 289 -67.69 -1.83 39.79
CA ALA A 289 -67.23 -1.51 38.45
C ALA A 289 -66.82 -2.80 37.69
N PRO A 290 -67.11 -2.90 36.38
CA PRO A 290 -66.63 -3.99 35.54
C PRO A 290 -65.10 -3.91 35.36
N ILE A 291 -64.34 -4.89 35.86
CA ILE A 291 -62.90 -5.06 35.56
C ILE A 291 -62.70 -6.24 34.62
N ARG A 292 -61.75 -6.12 33.68
CA ARG A 292 -61.35 -7.22 32.80
C ARG A 292 -60.26 -8.03 33.50
N VAL A 293 -60.37 -9.37 33.46
CA VAL A 293 -59.45 -10.30 34.13
C VAL A 293 -58.93 -11.35 33.17
N CYS A 294 -57.79 -11.96 33.49
CA CYS A 294 -57.20 -13.03 32.69
C CYS A 294 -58.06 -14.32 32.80
N SER A 295 -58.16 -15.08 31.70
CA SER A 295 -59.13 -16.18 31.60
C SER A 295 -58.80 -17.39 32.50
N ASN A 296 -57.54 -17.59 32.87
CA ASN A 296 -57.10 -18.64 33.80
C ASN A 296 -56.88 -18.18 35.25
N ASP A 297 -56.89 -16.87 35.53
CA ASP A 297 -56.72 -16.31 36.88
C ASP A 297 -57.57 -15.05 37.06
N VAL A 298 -58.75 -15.25 37.66
CA VAL A 298 -59.75 -14.19 37.91
C VAL A 298 -59.34 -13.19 38.99
N SER A 299 -58.21 -13.41 39.67
CA SER A 299 -57.67 -12.48 40.66
C SER A 299 -56.76 -11.39 40.06
N ARG A 300 -56.41 -11.50 38.77
CA ARG A 300 -55.45 -10.63 38.09
C ARG A 300 -56.13 -9.75 37.03
N GLU A 301 -56.01 -8.43 37.17
CA GLU A 301 -56.61 -7.42 36.28
C GLU A 301 -55.78 -7.20 35.00
N CYS A 302 -56.45 -6.99 33.86
CA CYS A 302 -55.83 -6.68 32.57
C CYS A 302 -56.49 -5.47 31.89
N THR A 303 -55.68 -4.49 31.48
CA THR A 303 -56.16 -3.30 30.73
C THR A 303 -56.00 -3.46 29.21
N ARG A 304 -55.00 -4.22 28.76
CA ARG A 304 -54.74 -4.59 27.36
C ARG A 304 -54.47 -6.08 27.25
N ARG A 305 -54.58 -6.66 26.04
CA ARG A 305 -54.30 -8.09 25.81
C ARG A 305 -52.88 -8.51 26.19
N GLU A 306 -51.95 -7.55 26.23
CA GLU A 306 -50.53 -7.72 26.53
C GLU A 306 -50.24 -7.88 28.04
N ASP A 307 -51.16 -7.46 28.92
CA ASP A 307 -50.96 -7.46 30.37
C ASP A 307 -51.07 -8.89 30.99
N CYS A 308 -51.67 -9.84 30.26
CA CYS A 308 -51.88 -11.22 30.72
C CYS A 308 -50.74 -12.20 30.36
N CYS A 309 -49.71 -11.79 29.60
CA CYS A 309 -48.50 -12.59 29.36
C CYS A 309 -47.30 -11.68 29.05
N PRO A 310 -46.16 -11.79 29.76
CA PRO A 310 -44.91 -11.30 29.20
C PRO A 310 -44.64 -12.07 27.91
N THR A 311 -44.37 -11.38 26.82
CA THR A 311 -43.76 -11.97 25.63
C THR A 311 -42.41 -12.57 26.02
N TYR A 312 -42.40 -13.86 26.36
CA TYR A 312 -41.16 -14.63 26.38
C TYR A 312 -40.82 -14.95 24.91
N PRO A 313 -39.66 -14.52 24.39
CA PRO A 313 -39.08 -15.16 23.22
C PRO A 313 -38.89 -16.64 23.56
N CYS A 314 -38.92 -17.51 22.56
CA CYS A 314 -38.57 -18.92 22.70
C CYS A 314 -37.31 -19.03 23.57
N ASP A 315 -37.38 -19.76 24.68
CA ASP A 315 -36.19 -20.09 25.47
C ASP A 315 -35.26 -20.89 24.56
N ASP A 316 -34.30 -20.21 23.91
CA ASP A 316 -33.04 -20.85 23.55
C ASP A 316 -32.38 -21.13 24.90
N PRO A 317 -32.31 -22.40 25.37
CA PRO A 317 -31.66 -22.71 26.64
C PRO A 317 -30.19 -22.23 26.67
N ASN A 318 -29.64 -21.90 25.51
CA ASN A 318 -28.26 -21.52 25.27
C ASN A 318 -28.12 -20.08 24.80
N GLY A 319 -29.21 -19.32 24.65
CA GLY A 319 -29.20 -17.98 24.06
C GLY A 319 -28.33 -17.00 24.84
N ALA A 320 -28.44 -17.04 26.17
CA ALA A 320 -27.58 -16.27 27.05
C ALA A 320 -26.10 -16.65 26.95
N GLN A 321 -25.77 -17.93 26.67
CA GLN A 321 -24.39 -18.38 26.47
C GLN A 321 -23.87 -18.00 25.08
N ASN A 322 -24.68 -18.16 24.03
CA ASN A 322 -24.35 -17.73 22.66
C ASN A 322 -24.11 -16.21 22.61
N ASP A 323 -24.88 -15.41 23.35
CA ASP A 323 -24.69 -13.96 23.41
C ASP A 323 -23.45 -13.56 24.25
N GLN A 324 -23.09 -14.33 25.28
CA GLN A 324 -21.83 -14.15 25.99
C GLN A 324 -20.63 -14.45 25.10
N VAL A 325 -20.70 -15.52 24.30
CA VAL A 325 -19.68 -15.88 23.29
C VAL A 325 -19.58 -14.80 22.22
N ALA A 326 -20.71 -14.27 21.75
CA ALA A 326 -20.74 -13.16 20.81
C ALA A 326 -20.02 -11.93 21.36
N GLN A 327 -20.26 -11.57 22.62
CA GLN A 327 -19.57 -10.45 23.25
C GLN A 327 -18.05 -10.65 23.34
N LEU A 328 -17.59 -11.89 23.61
CA LEU A 328 -16.16 -12.21 23.65
C LEU A 328 -15.53 -12.18 22.26
N LEU A 329 -16.14 -12.84 21.27
CA LEU A 329 -15.63 -12.92 19.90
C LEU A 329 -15.70 -11.56 19.17
N GLN A 330 -16.71 -10.74 19.44
CA GLN A 330 -16.75 -9.36 18.94
C GLN A 330 -15.65 -8.51 19.54
N ALA A 331 -15.39 -8.62 20.86
CA ALA A 331 -14.29 -7.90 21.49
C ALA A 331 -12.92 -8.34 20.93
N LEU A 332 -12.76 -9.64 20.66
CA LEU A 332 -11.61 -10.23 20.00
C LEU A 332 -11.37 -9.65 18.60
N ALA A 333 -12.38 -9.72 17.73
CA ALA A 333 -12.28 -9.23 16.37
C ALA A 333 -12.02 -7.71 16.35
N PHE A 334 -12.72 -6.96 17.19
CA PHE A 334 -12.53 -5.51 17.30
C PHE A 334 -11.11 -5.14 17.76
N GLN A 335 -10.55 -5.85 18.75
CA GLN A 335 -9.19 -5.60 19.23
C GLN A 335 -8.15 -5.91 18.15
N GLY A 336 -8.31 -7.04 17.45
CA GLY A 336 -7.39 -7.43 16.38
C GLY A 336 -7.74 -6.88 15.01
N HIS A 337 -8.47 -5.75 14.93
CA HIS A 337 -8.79 -5.07 13.66
C HIS A 337 -9.43 -5.95 12.57
N GLY A 338 -10.18 -6.99 12.96
CA GLY A 338 -10.83 -7.91 12.03
C GLY A 338 -12.35 -7.95 12.19
N ASP A 339 -12.96 -8.83 11.40
CA ASP A 339 -14.41 -8.98 11.32
C ASP A 339 -14.93 -10.08 12.25
N TYR A 340 -16.12 -9.83 12.81
CA TYR A 340 -16.89 -10.83 13.54
C TYR A 340 -18.05 -11.32 12.67
N VAL A 341 -18.15 -12.64 12.49
CA VAL A 341 -19.27 -13.27 11.78
C VAL A 341 -19.92 -14.35 12.63
N ARG A 342 -21.26 -14.35 12.66
CA ARG A 342 -22.08 -15.30 13.42
C ARG A 342 -22.89 -16.16 12.47
N PHE A 343 -22.75 -17.48 12.59
CA PHE A 343 -23.57 -18.47 11.94
C PHE A 343 -24.52 -19.09 12.96
N PHE A 344 -25.83 -19.01 12.70
CA PHE A 344 -26.86 -19.55 13.58
C PHE A 344 -27.03 -21.09 13.48
N ASP A 345 -26.32 -21.72 12.54
CA ASP A 345 -26.39 -23.16 12.24
C ASP A 345 -25.11 -23.59 11.49
N GLU A 346 -24.53 -24.72 11.87
CA GLU A 346 -23.38 -25.34 11.20
C GLU A 346 -23.66 -25.69 9.74
N GLY A 347 -24.91 -26.05 9.41
CA GLY A 347 -25.31 -26.33 8.03
C GLY A 347 -25.24 -25.11 7.10
N LYS A 348 -25.07 -23.91 7.66
CA LYS A 348 -24.93 -22.64 6.93
C LYS A 348 -23.49 -22.09 6.93
N LEU A 349 -22.54 -22.82 7.51
CA LEU A 349 -21.14 -22.43 7.48
C LEU A 349 -20.65 -22.35 6.03
N ASN A 350 -20.31 -21.15 5.59
CA ASN A 350 -19.80 -20.92 4.24
C ASN A 350 -18.81 -19.76 4.26
N PHE A 351 -17.59 -20.00 3.76
CA PHE A 351 -16.53 -19.01 3.68
C PHE A 351 -16.45 -18.29 2.33
N THR A 352 -17.38 -18.52 1.40
CA THR A 352 -17.42 -17.81 0.11
C THR A 352 -17.69 -16.31 0.27
N THR A 353 -18.39 -15.91 1.33
CA THR A 353 -18.78 -14.52 1.60
C THR A 353 -17.79 -13.76 2.48
N LEU A 354 -16.83 -14.45 3.09
CA LEU A 354 -15.83 -13.84 3.96
C LEU A 354 -14.64 -13.42 3.11
N LYS A 355 -14.36 -12.13 3.13
CA LYS A 355 -13.17 -11.55 2.53
C LYS A 355 -12.13 -11.36 3.62
N PHE A 356 -11.27 -12.36 3.80
CA PHE A 356 -10.17 -12.31 4.77
C PHE A 356 -8.97 -11.47 4.27
N ASP A 357 -9.11 -10.90 3.08
CA ASP A 357 -8.13 -10.13 2.31
C ASP A 357 -8.42 -8.62 2.28
N THR A 358 -9.59 -8.14 2.76
CA THR A 358 -10.06 -6.77 2.51
C THR A 358 -9.69 -5.69 3.53
N THR A 359 -8.93 -6.00 4.60
CA THR A 359 -8.33 -4.90 5.38
C THR A 359 -7.05 -4.46 4.68
N GLU A 360 -7.18 -3.72 3.58
CA GLU A 360 -6.02 -3.18 2.88
C GLU A 360 -5.32 -2.19 3.82
N SER A 361 -4.18 -2.60 4.37
CA SER A 361 -3.31 -1.70 5.11
C SER A 361 -2.70 -0.72 4.12
N VAL A 362 -3.32 0.44 3.94
CA VAL A 362 -2.80 1.46 3.02
C VAL A 362 -1.40 1.86 3.47
N PHE A 363 -0.48 1.97 2.51
CA PHE A 363 0.84 2.51 2.80
C PHE A 363 0.79 4.03 2.90
N VAL A 364 1.66 4.57 3.75
CA VAL A 364 1.89 6.00 3.90
C VAL A 364 3.38 6.29 3.78
N MET A 365 3.70 7.50 3.31
CA MET A 365 5.07 7.98 3.29
C MET A 365 5.61 8.04 4.72
N LYS A 366 6.76 7.42 4.95
CA LYS A 366 7.56 7.54 6.16
C LYS A 366 8.60 8.65 6.00
N THR A 367 9.40 8.57 4.94
CA THR A 367 10.45 9.54 4.62
C THR A 367 10.52 9.76 3.12
N PHE A 368 10.75 11.00 2.70
CA PHE A 368 11.12 11.35 1.34
C PHE A 368 12.40 12.19 1.38
N MET A 369 13.40 11.78 0.60
CA MET A 369 14.72 12.40 0.59
C MET A 369 15.28 12.46 -0.82
N VAL A 370 16.05 13.51 -1.09
CA VAL A 370 16.88 13.63 -2.29
C VAL A 370 18.32 13.84 -1.85
N THR A 371 19.26 13.13 -2.48
CA THR A 371 20.69 13.35 -2.29
C THR A 371 21.40 13.44 -3.64
N ASN A 372 22.49 14.19 -3.67
CA ASN A 372 23.48 14.06 -4.73
C ASN A 372 24.64 13.26 -4.13
N LEU A 373 24.86 12.05 -4.61
CA LEU A 373 25.93 11.20 -4.06
C LEU A 373 27.32 11.73 -4.40
N ASN A 374 27.44 12.63 -5.38
CA ASN A 374 28.72 13.21 -5.73
C ASN A 374 29.10 14.43 -4.89
N THR A 375 28.35 14.71 -3.83
CA THR A 375 28.62 15.83 -2.93
C THR A 375 28.69 15.35 -1.50
N HIS A 376 29.78 15.71 -0.83
CA HIS A 376 30.00 15.43 0.59
C HIS A 376 30.06 16.77 1.35
N SER A 377 29.25 16.89 2.41
CA SER A 377 29.23 18.08 3.27
C SER A 377 30.21 17.89 4.42
N ILE A 378 31.19 18.77 4.53
CA ILE A 378 32.15 18.77 5.64
C ILE A 378 32.19 20.15 6.27
N ASN A 379 31.83 20.25 7.55
CA ASN A 379 31.78 21.52 8.28
C ASN A 379 30.98 22.61 7.52
N GLY A 380 29.85 22.21 6.92
CA GLY A 380 28.98 23.10 6.14
C GLY A 380 29.49 23.49 4.76
N ARG A 381 30.55 22.87 4.24
CA ARG A 381 31.04 23.08 2.87
C ARG A 381 30.79 21.83 2.03
N LEU A 382 30.16 22.04 0.87
CA LEU A 382 29.96 20.98 -0.12
C LEU A 382 31.22 20.80 -0.97
N LEU A 383 31.80 19.61 -0.91
CA LEU A 383 32.95 19.19 -1.70
C LEU A 383 32.50 18.16 -2.75
N ALA A 384 33.27 18.05 -3.82
CA ALA A 384 33.05 17.02 -4.83
C ALA A 384 33.55 15.66 -4.33
N ASP A 385 32.77 14.64 -4.58
CA ASP A 385 33.05 13.22 -4.39
C ASP A 385 32.77 12.56 -5.75
N SER A 386 33.82 12.27 -6.53
CA SER A 386 33.66 11.94 -7.94
C SER A 386 33.29 10.47 -8.19
N ASP A 387 33.64 9.56 -7.30
CA ASP A 387 33.36 8.12 -7.39
C ASP A 387 32.30 7.65 -6.39
N THR A 388 31.78 8.55 -5.57
CA THR A 388 30.63 8.41 -4.67
C THR A 388 30.88 7.54 -3.45
N ASP A 389 32.11 7.31 -3.04
CA ASP A 389 32.42 6.40 -1.93
C ASP A 389 32.17 7.01 -0.53
N GLY A 390 31.89 8.31 -0.45
CA GLY A 390 31.72 9.04 0.81
C GLY A 390 32.99 9.72 1.33
N MET A 391 34.07 9.70 0.56
CA MET A 391 35.22 10.60 0.70
C MET A 391 35.17 11.64 -0.41
N SER A 392 35.50 12.89 -0.08
CA SER A 392 35.65 13.92 -1.11
C SER A 392 36.98 13.78 -1.86
N ASP A 393 37.01 14.23 -3.12
CA ASP A 393 38.22 14.24 -3.96
C ASP A 393 39.43 14.89 -3.26
N ALA A 394 39.14 15.84 -2.36
CA ALA A 394 40.13 16.56 -1.57
C ALA A 394 40.63 15.72 -0.39
N GLU A 395 39.75 14.99 0.32
CA GLU A 395 40.14 14.09 1.41
C GLU A 395 41.06 12.97 0.90
N GLU A 396 40.70 12.37 -0.23
CA GLU A 396 41.43 11.25 -0.82
C GLU A 396 42.84 11.64 -1.28
N ARG A 397 42.94 12.77 -2.00
CA ARG A 397 44.23 13.34 -2.43
C ARG A 397 45.12 13.77 -1.26
N CYS A 398 44.52 13.99 -0.09
CA CYS A 398 45.21 14.42 1.13
C CYS A 398 45.41 13.29 2.14
N TYR A 399 44.97 12.07 1.84
CA TYR A 399 44.93 10.96 2.78
C TYR A 399 46.30 10.69 3.42
N GLY A 400 47.37 10.63 2.65
CA GLY A 400 48.72 10.37 3.16
C GLY A 400 49.27 11.46 4.07
N GLU A 401 48.95 12.73 3.80
CA GLU A 401 49.33 13.86 4.67
C GLU A 401 48.52 13.85 5.98
N MET A 402 47.24 13.50 5.91
CA MET A 402 46.39 13.36 7.10
C MET A 402 46.85 12.19 7.97
N LEU A 403 47.13 11.03 7.37
CA LEU A 403 47.62 9.84 8.06
C LEU A 403 48.99 10.05 8.71
N ALA A 404 49.90 10.75 8.01
CA ALA A 404 51.21 11.13 8.54
C ALA A 404 51.13 12.23 9.63
N GLY A 405 49.95 12.82 9.86
CA GLY A 405 49.74 13.92 10.80
C GLY A 405 50.48 15.21 10.43
N THR A 406 50.81 15.38 9.14
CA THR A 406 51.50 16.57 8.64
C THR A 406 50.57 17.78 8.57
N CYS A 407 49.26 17.54 8.46
CA CYS A 407 48.19 18.51 8.61
C CYS A 407 47.10 17.97 9.55
N ARG A 408 46.34 18.88 10.18
CA ARG A 408 45.23 18.52 11.11
C ARG A 408 43.84 18.81 10.54
N ASP A 409 43.79 19.54 9.43
CA ASP A 409 42.58 20.03 8.79
C ASP A 409 42.88 20.00 7.29
N LEU A 410 41.93 19.50 6.50
CA LEU A 410 41.97 19.44 5.04
C LEU A 410 42.45 20.77 4.44
N TRP A 411 41.95 21.89 4.96
CA TRP A 411 42.26 23.23 4.45
C TRP A 411 43.69 23.72 4.75
N ASN A 412 44.43 23.01 5.61
CA ASN A 412 45.83 23.30 5.94
C ASN A 412 46.80 22.26 5.36
N CYS A 413 46.32 21.31 4.56
CA CYS A 413 47.17 20.32 3.91
C CYS A 413 47.76 20.88 2.61
N SER A 414 48.99 20.50 2.28
CA SER A 414 49.69 21.03 1.10
C SER A 414 49.13 20.50 -0.22
N CYS A 415 48.50 19.32 -0.18
CA CYS A 415 47.74 18.70 -1.26
C CYS A 415 46.55 19.54 -1.78
N VAL A 416 45.98 20.46 -0.98
CA VAL A 416 44.85 21.31 -1.41
C VAL A 416 45.28 22.51 -2.26
N GLU A 417 46.47 23.06 -2.03
CA GLU A 417 46.97 24.24 -2.78
C GLU A 417 47.56 23.90 -4.16
N ASP A 418 48.06 22.67 -4.36
CA ASP A 418 48.74 22.22 -5.58
C ASP A 418 47.84 21.36 -6.50
N PHE A 419 46.56 21.73 -6.63
CA PHE A 419 45.51 20.98 -7.36
C PHE A 419 45.90 20.54 -8.79
N PHE A 420 46.78 21.27 -9.47
CA PHE A 420 47.27 20.95 -10.83
C PHE A 420 48.72 20.44 -10.90
N ASN A 421 49.50 20.51 -9.80
CA ASN A 421 50.95 20.23 -9.78
C ASN A 421 51.34 19.00 -8.97
N LYS A 422 50.54 18.60 -7.97
CA LYS A 422 50.66 17.28 -7.34
C LYS A 422 49.88 16.29 -8.21
N GLY A 423 50.57 15.59 -9.10
CA GLY A 423 50.01 14.32 -9.60
C GLY A 423 49.81 13.37 -8.40
N LEU A 424 48.84 12.46 -8.48
CA LEU A 424 48.71 11.34 -7.55
C LEU A 424 50.11 10.74 -7.31
N MET A 425 50.65 10.95 -6.11
CA MET A 425 51.92 10.35 -5.74
C MET A 425 51.61 8.87 -5.54
N SER A 426 51.92 8.03 -6.54
CA SER A 426 51.60 6.60 -6.51
C SER A 426 52.04 5.97 -5.18
N GLY A 427 51.05 5.55 -4.38
CA GLY A 427 51.23 4.72 -3.18
C GLY A 427 51.21 5.43 -1.82
N SER A 428 50.71 6.67 -1.71
CA SER A 428 50.50 7.31 -0.39
C SER A 428 49.11 7.92 -0.16
N ASP A 429 48.34 8.14 -1.22
CA ASP A 429 47.02 8.77 -1.20
C ASP A 429 46.03 7.84 -1.94
N THR A 430 44.74 7.90 -1.60
CA THR A 430 43.67 7.18 -2.32
C THR A 430 43.33 7.87 -3.64
N ASP A 431 42.66 7.19 -4.57
CA ASP A 431 42.35 7.67 -5.92
C ASP A 431 40.94 8.26 -6.02
N PRO A 432 40.79 9.60 -6.16
CA PRO A 432 39.50 10.30 -6.27
C PRO A 432 38.53 9.90 -7.37
N ALA A 433 38.90 8.94 -8.21
CA ALA A 433 38.11 8.48 -9.34
C ALA A 433 37.76 7.00 -9.22
N ASN A 434 38.13 6.35 -8.11
CA ASN A 434 38.00 4.93 -7.87
C ASN A 434 37.72 4.63 -6.39
N ALA A 435 36.46 4.32 -6.10
CA ALA A 435 35.94 4.08 -4.76
C ALA A 435 36.64 2.98 -3.94
N ASP A 436 37.38 2.08 -4.59
CA ASP A 436 38.19 1.00 -3.99
C ASP A 436 39.59 1.09 -4.59
N SER A 437 40.47 1.84 -3.93
CA SER A 437 41.78 2.23 -4.45
C SER A 437 42.75 1.04 -4.62
N ASP A 438 42.64 0.01 -3.79
CA ASP A 438 43.55 -1.14 -3.80
C ASP A 438 42.99 -2.40 -4.48
N GLY A 439 41.69 -2.41 -4.77
CA GLY A 439 40.99 -3.42 -5.53
C GLY A 439 40.58 -4.65 -4.73
N ASP A 440 40.42 -4.55 -3.40
CA ASP A 440 39.97 -5.64 -2.53
C ASP A 440 38.46 -5.74 -2.31
N MET A 441 37.72 -4.80 -2.93
CA MET A 441 36.28 -4.64 -2.92
C MET A 441 35.69 -4.11 -1.60
N LEU A 442 36.50 -3.42 -0.80
CA LEU A 442 36.04 -2.51 0.25
C LEU A 442 36.19 -1.06 -0.22
N GLY A 443 35.22 -0.21 0.11
CA GLY A 443 35.31 1.22 -0.21
C GLY A 443 36.33 1.94 0.67
N ASP A 444 37.07 2.90 0.10
CA ASP A 444 38.13 3.64 0.78
C ASP A 444 37.59 4.30 2.06
N ARG A 445 36.41 4.94 2.00
CA ARG A 445 35.73 5.51 3.17
C ARG A 445 35.59 4.53 4.33
N LEU A 446 35.16 3.30 4.04
CA LEU A 446 34.93 2.27 5.05
C LEU A 446 36.24 1.86 5.71
N GLU A 447 37.28 1.65 4.92
CA GLU A 447 38.59 1.26 5.44
C GLU A 447 39.21 2.36 6.29
N VAL A 448 39.08 3.63 5.88
CA VAL A 448 39.55 4.77 6.67
C VAL A 448 38.84 4.85 8.03
N VAL A 449 37.52 4.70 8.05
CA VAL A 449 36.73 4.72 9.30
C VAL A 449 37.09 3.53 10.19
N PHE A 450 37.32 2.35 9.59
CA PHE A 450 37.61 1.11 10.29
C PHE A 450 39.09 0.72 10.30
N ALA A 451 40.00 1.69 10.14
CA ALA A 451 41.45 1.46 10.16
C ALA A 451 41.94 0.76 11.46
N THR A 452 41.18 0.88 12.55
CA THR A 452 41.45 0.17 13.82
C THR A 452 41.32 -1.36 13.71
N LEU A 453 40.61 -1.86 12.70
CA LEU A 453 40.50 -3.27 12.35
C LEU A 453 41.62 -3.72 11.40
N ASN A 454 42.65 -2.88 11.18
CA ASN A 454 43.77 -3.12 10.27
C ASN A 454 43.31 -3.27 8.81
N LEU A 455 42.27 -2.52 8.44
CA LEU A 455 41.92 -2.19 7.05
C LEU A 455 42.74 -0.97 6.61
N ASP A 456 43.14 -0.93 5.35
CA ASP A 456 44.01 0.11 4.80
C ASP A 456 43.72 0.26 3.30
N PRO A 457 43.16 1.39 2.83
CA PRO A 457 42.64 1.55 1.46
C PRO A 457 43.72 1.53 0.36
N LEU A 458 44.98 1.38 0.73
CA LEU A 458 46.10 1.26 -0.20
C LEU A 458 46.73 -0.14 -0.19
N ARG A 459 46.13 -1.09 0.55
CA ARG A 459 46.68 -2.42 0.78
C ARG A 459 45.57 -3.46 0.83
N PHE A 460 45.47 -4.21 -0.26
CA PHE A 460 44.57 -5.36 -0.40
C PHE A 460 44.45 -6.22 0.89
N ASP A 461 43.32 -6.09 1.58
CA ASP A 461 43.04 -6.59 2.92
C ASP A 461 41.64 -7.23 3.00
N LEU A 462 41.58 -8.56 3.03
CA LEU A 462 40.30 -9.27 3.18
C LEU A 462 39.99 -9.57 4.66
N PRO A 463 39.04 -8.87 5.30
CA PRO A 463 38.73 -9.11 6.70
C PRO A 463 38.06 -10.47 6.91
N GLN A 464 38.33 -11.07 8.09
CA GLN A 464 37.76 -12.36 8.47
C GLN A 464 36.22 -12.36 8.44
N ALA A 465 35.59 -11.20 8.64
CA ALA A 465 34.14 -11.00 8.64
C ALA A 465 33.48 -11.41 7.32
N CYS A 466 34.21 -11.32 6.20
CA CYS A 466 33.68 -11.61 4.88
C CYS A 466 33.78 -13.09 4.49
N TYR A 467 34.54 -13.88 5.27
CA TYR A 467 34.64 -15.32 5.09
C TYR A 467 33.39 -16.01 5.65
N GLY A 468 32.51 -16.47 4.76
CA GLY A 468 31.27 -17.17 5.11
C GLY A 468 30.03 -16.62 4.42
N LEU A 469 30.15 -15.51 3.69
CA LEU A 469 29.13 -15.02 2.78
C LEU A 469 29.20 -15.81 1.47
N ASP A 470 28.05 -16.22 0.94
CA ASP A 470 27.97 -16.89 -0.37
C ASP A 470 28.40 -15.95 -1.52
N PHE A 471 28.10 -14.66 -1.37
CA PHE A 471 28.41 -13.59 -2.34
C PHE A 471 28.88 -12.31 -1.62
N PRO A 472 30.09 -12.26 -1.06
CA PRO A 472 30.55 -11.16 -0.20
C PRO A 472 30.54 -9.77 -0.86
N TYR A 473 30.58 -9.70 -2.18
CA TYR A 473 30.67 -8.44 -2.94
C TYR A 473 29.38 -8.13 -3.72
N SER A 474 28.28 -8.81 -3.35
CA SER A 474 26.96 -8.46 -3.85
C SER A 474 26.36 -7.40 -2.94
N ASP A 475 25.65 -6.46 -3.53
CA ASP A 475 24.73 -5.55 -2.84
C ASP A 475 23.32 -6.17 -2.98
N ARG A 476 22.86 -6.87 -1.95
CA ARG A 476 21.66 -7.74 -2.05
C ARG A 476 20.37 -6.97 -1.90
N ASP A 477 20.36 -5.96 -1.04
CA ASP A 477 19.22 -5.09 -0.74
C ASP A 477 19.24 -3.81 -1.59
N GLY A 478 20.38 -3.46 -2.18
CA GLY A 478 20.53 -2.41 -3.17
C GLY A 478 20.85 -1.04 -2.58
N ASP A 479 21.22 -0.91 -1.31
CA ASP A 479 21.42 0.38 -0.64
C ASP A 479 22.73 1.08 -1.04
N GLY A 480 23.65 0.31 -1.64
CA GLY A 480 24.94 0.71 -2.17
C GLY A 480 26.14 0.29 -1.31
N LEU A 481 25.91 -0.40 -0.19
CA LEU A 481 26.94 -1.13 0.55
C LEU A 481 26.94 -2.59 0.06
N ASN A 482 28.12 -3.20 -0.02
CA ASN A 482 28.19 -4.62 -0.33
C ASN A 482 28.05 -5.49 0.93
N ASP A 483 27.67 -6.75 0.76
CA ASP A 483 27.40 -7.69 1.86
C ASP A 483 28.57 -7.80 2.88
N CYS A 484 29.81 -7.62 2.41
CA CYS A 484 31.02 -7.67 3.23
C CYS A 484 31.18 -6.39 4.06
N GLU A 485 30.99 -5.22 3.45
CA GLU A 485 30.94 -3.92 4.10
C GLU A 485 29.86 -3.88 5.19
N GLU A 486 28.66 -4.34 4.87
CA GLU A 486 27.56 -4.42 5.81
C GLU A 486 27.87 -5.31 7.02
N LYS A 487 28.60 -6.42 6.83
CA LYS A 487 29.05 -7.25 7.95
C LYS A 487 30.10 -6.57 8.83
N ILE A 488 30.92 -5.69 8.27
CA ILE A 488 31.88 -4.88 9.02
C ILE A 488 31.15 -3.82 9.84
N LEU A 489 30.16 -3.16 9.22
CA LEU A 489 29.30 -2.15 9.86
C LEU A 489 28.35 -2.78 10.90
N GLY A 490 27.97 -4.04 10.70
CA GLY A 490 26.98 -4.73 11.53
C GLY A 490 25.53 -4.49 11.08
N THR A 491 25.34 -3.92 9.88
CA THR A 491 24.05 -3.77 9.22
C THR A 491 23.57 -5.12 8.66
N ASP A 492 22.29 -5.19 8.29
CA ASP A 492 21.67 -6.40 7.79
C ASP A 492 21.64 -6.42 6.26
N THR A 493 22.39 -7.37 5.69
CA THR A 493 22.55 -7.64 4.25
C THR A 493 21.28 -7.86 3.42
N GLY A 494 20.11 -7.87 4.04
CA GLY A 494 18.82 -7.97 3.36
C GLY A 494 17.92 -6.75 3.56
N LEU A 495 18.40 -5.70 4.23
CA LEU A 495 17.61 -4.56 4.68
C LEU A 495 18.27 -3.24 4.32
N PHE A 496 17.59 -2.50 3.45
CA PHE A 496 18.01 -1.18 2.99
C PHE A 496 18.16 -0.10 4.08
N ASP A 497 17.56 -0.34 5.25
CA ASP A 497 17.44 0.53 6.42
C ASP A 497 17.38 -0.40 7.64
N SER A 498 18.54 -0.65 8.25
CA SER A 498 18.74 -1.65 9.30
C SER A 498 18.05 -1.27 10.61
N ASP A 499 17.99 0.03 10.92
CA ASP A 499 17.51 0.55 12.18
C ASP A 499 16.04 1.01 12.17
N ARG A 500 15.44 1.06 10.96
CA ARG A 500 14.04 1.34 10.65
C ARG A 500 13.66 2.79 10.84
N ASP A 501 14.56 3.72 10.64
CA ASP A 501 14.31 5.12 10.92
C ASP A 501 13.86 5.90 9.67
N GLY A 502 13.99 5.28 8.49
CA GLY A 502 13.58 5.79 7.18
C GLY A 502 14.73 6.33 6.32
N TYR A 503 15.98 6.23 6.76
CA TYR A 503 17.17 6.57 5.99
C TYR A 503 17.94 5.31 5.58
N PRO A 504 18.62 5.31 4.41
CA PRO A 504 19.39 4.14 3.98
C PRO A 504 20.73 4.02 4.72
N ASP A 505 21.17 2.79 5.02
CA ASP A 505 22.38 2.53 5.82
C ASP A 505 23.62 3.23 5.23
N ARG A 506 23.83 3.13 3.91
CA ARG A 506 24.91 3.86 3.20
C ARG A 506 24.90 5.37 3.42
N ILE A 507 23.72 5.98 3.38
CA ILE A 507 23.58 7.43 3.49
C ILE A 507 23.94 7.88 4.91
N GLU A 508 23.46 7.14 5.90
CA GLU A 508 23.76 7.38 7.31
C GLU A 508 25.25 7.16 7.62
N PHE A 509 25.83 6.09 7.08
CA PHE A 509 27.26 5.81 7.20
C PHE A 509 28.11 6.98 6.66
N ASN A 510 27.78 7.49 5.47
CA ASN A 510 28.50 8.61 4.88
C ASN A 510 28.29 9.92 5.66
N ALA A 511 27.07 10.15 6.19
CA ALA A 511 26.75 11.31 7.03
C ALA A 511 27.33 11.21 8.46
N GLY A 512 27.77 10.03 8.89
CA GLY A 512 28.29 9.80 10.24
C GLY A 512 27.21 9.66 11.32
N THR A 513 25.96 9.40 10.94
CA THR A 513 24.85 9.11 11.87
C THR A 513 24.77 7.62 12.20
N ASN A 514 23.87 7.25 13.12
CA ASN A 514 23.79 5.89 13.64
C ASN A 514 22.87 4.97 12.85
N TYR A 515 23.42 4.29 11.83
CA TYR A 515 22.75 3.26 11.01
C TYR A 515 22.30 1.98 11.75
N LEU A 516 22.49 1.86 13.07
CA LEU A 516 22.03 0.71 13.88
C LEU A 516 20.98 1.09 14.91
N LYS A 517 20.72 2.38 15.11
CA LYS A 517 19.77 2.86 16.10
C LYS A 517 19.13 4.17 15.66
N PRO A 518 17.78 4.25 15.64
CA PRO A 518 17.08 5.43 15.17
C PRO A 518 17.55 6.69 15.86
N ASP A 519 18.20 7.56 15.10
CA ASP A 519 18.75 8.82 15.59
C ASP A 519 18.29 10.05 14.78
N GLN A 520 17.48 9.87 13.74
CA GLN A 520 16.97 10.96 12.90
C GLN A 520 16.30 12.13 13.65
N LEU A 521 15.78 11.88 14.85
CA LEU A 521 15.14 12.88 15.72
C LEU A 521 16.09 13.52 16.74
N LEU A 522 17.32 13.02 16.87
CA LEU A 522 18.37 13.61 17.70
C LEU A 522 19.00 14.80 16.99
N ASP A 523 19.68 15.63 17.76
CA ASP A 523 20.42 16.83 17.32
C ASP A 523 21.83 16.65 17.89
N SER A 524 22.71 16.03 17.11
CA SER A 524 23.99 15.48 17.61
C SER A 524 25.01 16.57 17.87
N ASP A 525 24.96 17.67 17.12
CA ASP A 525 25.87 18.80 17.20
C ASP A 525 25.28 20.02 17.95
N MET A 526 24.00 19.95 18.33
CA MET A 526 23.22 20.93 19.10
C MET A 526 23.04 22.27 18.38
N ASP A 527 22.90 22.26 17.05
CA ASP A 527 22.67 23.48 16.27
C ASP A 527 21.18 23.84 16.12
N GLY A 528 20.28 22.93 16.52
CA GLY A 528 18.82 23.10 16.49
C GLY A 528 18.14 22.48 15.28
N LEU A 529 18.86 21.78 14.41
CA LEU A 529 18.33 20.84 13.43
C LEU A 529 18.45 19.41 13.97
N SER A 530 17.60 18.50 13.49
CA SER A 530 17.78 17.08 13.81
C SER A 530 18.62 16.40 12.73
N ASN A 531 19.32 15.31 13.09
CA ASN A 531 20.16 14.53 12.18
C ASN A 531 19.44 14.24 10.84
N GLY A 532 18.20 13.74 10.89
CA GLY A 532 17.43 13.45 9.68
C GLY A 532 17.00 14.70 8.90
N GLN A 533 16.83 15.85 9.56
CA GLN A 533 16.60 17.11 8.87
C GLN A 533 17.86 17.58 8.14
N GLU A 534 19.03 17.45 8.77
CA GLU A 534 20.32 17.81 8.18
C GLU A 534 20.66 16.91 6.99
N ILE A 535 20.50 15.59 7.13
CA ILE A 535 20.65 14.63 6.03
C ILE A 535 19.77 15.02 4.83
N ARG A 536 18.48 15.32 5.06
CA ARG A 536 17.58 15.75 3.97
C ARG A 536 17.99 17.09 3.37
N GLU A 537 18.27 18.08 4.21
CA GLU A 537 18.69 19.42 3.80
C GLU A 537 20.12 19.44 3.22
N HIS A 538 20.82 18.30 3.21
CA HIS A 538 22.18 18.12 2.72
C HIS A 538 23.20 18.98 3.49
N LEU A 539 23.10 18.91 4.82
CA LEU A 539 23.96 19.50 5.84
C LEU A 539 24.72 18.39 6.60
N ASP A 540 25.66 18.78 7.47
CA ASP A 540 26.52 17.86 8.25
C ASP A 540 25.99 17.65 9.69
N PRO A 541 25.41 16.47 10.03
CA PRO A 541 24.82 16.20 11.34
C PRO A 541 25.76 16.29 12.55
N LEU A 542 27.07 16.35 12.30
CA LEU A 542 28.11 16.36 13.34
C LEU A 542 28.76 17.73 13.51
N SER A 543 28.34 18.74 12.73
CA SER A 543 28.96 20.07 12.73
C SER A 543 27.93 21.19 12.66
N ASN A 544 28.05 22.16 13.58
CA ASN A 544 27.18 23.34 13.62
C ASN A 544 27.33 24.19 12.37
N ASP A 545 26.48 23.93 11.39
CA ASP A 545 26.55 24.48 10.04
C ASP A 545 25.27 25.22 9.63
N ILE A 546 24.40 25.57 10.58
CA ILE A 546 23.18 26.35 10.39
C ILE A 546 23.32 27.59 9.49
N THR A 547 24.52 28.16 9.35
CA THR A 547 24.79 29.27 8.42
C THR A 547 24.75 28.84 6.95
N SER A 548 25.22 27.64 6.63
CA SER A 548 25.18 27.01 5.31
C SER A 548 23.74 26.71 4.88
N ARG A 549 22.84 26.54 5.85
CA ARG A 549 21.40 26.42 5.61
C ARG A 549 20.84 27.53 4.75
N ALA A 550 21.33 28.77 4.86
CA ALA A 550 20.76 29.90 4.12
C ALA A 550 21.08 29.87 2.60
N GLY A 551 22.16 29.20 2.21
CA GLY A 551 22.71 29.26 0.85
C GLY A 551 22.77 27.92 0.13
N ASP A 552 23.31 26.89 0.78
CA ASP A 552 23.69 25.64 0.11
C ASP A 552 22.73 24.48 0.38
N ALA A 553 21.97 24.54 1.48
CA ALA A 553 21.00 23.51 1.84
C ALA A 553 19.85 23.35 0.85
N TYR A 554 19.34 22.13 0.75
CA TYR A 554 18.19 21.78 -0.07
C TYR A 554 16.90 22.33 0.54
N ARG A 555 15.94 22.65 -0.31
CA ARG A 555 14.65 23.22 0.11
C ARG A 555 13.49 22.36 -0.33
N TYR A 556 12.87 21.69 0.64
CA TYR A 556 11.73 20.82 0.43
C TYR A 556 10.42 21.58 0.55
N LYS A 557 9.53 21.35 -0.41
CA LYS A 557 8.10 21.62 -0.33
C LYS A 557 7.40 20.32 -0.69
N VAL A 558 7.02 19.56 0.32
CA VAL A 558 6.25 18.31 0.17
C VAL A 558 4.83 18.59 0.63
N VAL A 559 3.86 18.22 -0.19
CA VAL A 559 2.43 18.34 0.07
C VAL A 559 1.85 16.94 0.03
N ASP A 560 1.31 16.49 1.17
CA ASP A 560 0.52 15.28 1.25
C ASP A 560 -0.84 15.54 0.59
N GLU A 561 -1.12 14.84 -0.51
CA GLU A 561 -2.39 14.92 -1.23
C GLU A 561 -3.45 13.97 -0.64
N GLY A 562 -3.07 13.15 0.35
CA GLY A 562 -3.91 12.15 0.97
C GLY A 562 -4.14 10.93 0.10
N LEU A 563 -5.20 10.19 0.44
CA LEU A 563 -5.61 8.99 -0.29
C LEU A 563 -6.26 9.37 -1.62
N ARG A 564 -5.64 8.94 -2.72
CA ARG A 564 -6.16 9.08 -4.07
C ARG A 564 -6.43 7.70 -4.64
N ILE A 565 -7.61 7.55 -5.24
CA ILE A 565 -7.92 6.40 -6.10
C ILE A 565 -7.18 6.62 -7.41
N VAL A 566 -6.19 5.77 -7.68
CA VAL A 566 -5.40 5.82 -8.91
C VAL A 566 -5.43 4.45 -9.60
N PRO A 567 -5.48 4.43 -10.95
CA PRO A 567 -5.43 3.19 -11.67
C PRO A 567 -4.05 2.55 -11.54
N PHE A 568 -4.03 1.22 -11.55
CA PHE A 568 -2.81 0.45 -11.50
C PHE A 568 -2.90 -0.74 -12.46
N SER A 569 -1.76 -1.24 -12.93
CA SER A 569 -1.70 -2.44 -13.78
C SER A 569 -1.00 -3.60 -13.08
N ALA A 570 -1.47 -4.82 -13.32
CA ALA A 570 -0.70 -6.03 -13.03
C ALA A 570 0.53 -6.15 -13.95
N GLN A 571 1.60 -6.76 -13.47
CA GLN A 571 2.78 -7.04 -14.29
C GLN A 571 2.56 -8.25 -15.22
N PRO A 572 3.06 -8.22 -16.47
CA PRO A 572 3.02 -9.37 -17.36
C PRO A 572 3.89 -10.51 -16.81
N VAL A 573 3.42 -11.73 -16.99
CA VAL A 573 4.04 -12.99 -16.56
C VAL A 573 4.49 -13.80 -17.78
N THR A 574 3.75 -13.76 -18.88
CA THR A 574 4.04 -14.55 -20.09
C THR A 574 4.95 -13.82 -21.05
N ILE A 575 4.79 -12.51 -21.21
CA ILE A 575 5.67 -11.68 -22.04
C ILE A 575 6.89 -11.28 -21.20
N THR A 576 7.93 -12.11 -21.23
CA THR A 576 9.18 -11.88 -20.48
C THR A 576 9.94 -10.65 -21.00
N GLY A 577 10.74 -10.01 -20.15
CA GLY A 577 11.54 -8.84 -20.54
C GLY A 577 10.71 -7.57 -20.78
N VAL A 578 9.43 -7.57 -20.43
CA VAL A 578 8.57 -6.38 -20.45
C VAL A 578 8.04 -6.15 -19.04
N GLU A 579 8.16 -4.92 -18.55
CA GLU A 579 7.66 -4.49 -17.24
C GLU A 579 6.81 -3.24 -17.45
N ILE A 580 5.60 -3.19 -16.90
CA ILE A 580 4.73 -2.01 -17.00
C ILE A 580 5.09 -1.07 -15.84
N THR A 581 5.60 0.12 -16.15
CA THR A 581 6.09 1.07 -15.15
C THR A 581 5.07 2.15 -14.79
N ASP A 582 4.14 2.47 -15.68
CA ASP A 582 3.14 3.53 -15.45
C ASP A 582 1.87 3.24 -16.28
N VAL A 583 0.70 3.67 -15.79
CA VAL A 583 -0.60 3.53 -16.47
C VAL A 583 -1.33 4.86 -16.42
N SER A 584 -1.99 5.23 -17.52
CA SER A 584 -2.75 6.47 -17.59
C SER A 584 -3.81 6.51 -16.49
N GLY A 585 -3.89 7.64 -15.77
CA GLY A 585 -4.94 8.00 -14.81
C GLY A 585 -6.35 8.00 -15.38
N ARG A 586 -6.48 7.87 -16.71
CA ARG A 586 -7.74 7.81 -17.47
C ARG A 586 -8.16 6.39 -17.85
N SER A 587 -7.32 5.37 -17.60
CA SER A 587 -7.65 3.98 -17.88
C SER A 587 -8.81 3.49 -17.01
N ALA A 588 -9.66 2.68 -17.61
CA ALA A 588 -10.80 2.08 -16.92
C ALA A 588 -10.38 0.83 -16.14
N GLU A 589 -11.10 0.51 -15.06
CA GLU A 589 -10.95 -0.78 -14.38
C GLU A 589 -11.40 -1.94 -15.29
N GLY A 590 -10.64 -3.03 -15.29
CA GLY A 590 -10.99 -4.25 -16.02
C GLY A 590 -9.79 -4.98 -16.63
N ALA A 591 -10.07 -5.89 -17.56
CA ALA A 591 -9.07 -6.72 -18.23
C ALA A 591 -8.62 -6.10 -19.55
N GLY A 592 -7.42 -5.50 -19.55
CA GLY A 592 -6.73 -5.05 -20.75
C GLY A 592 -5.95 -6.19 -21.41
N MET A 593 -5.46 -5.97 -22.63
CA MET A 593 -4.67 -6.96 -23.36
C MET A 593 -3.38 -6.33 -23.89
N LEU A 594 -2.25 -6.91 -23.52
CA LEU A 594 -0.94 -6.61 -24.08
C LEU A 594 -0.61 -7.61 -25.19
N TYR A 595 -0.28 -7.11 -26.38
CA TYR A 595 0.07 -7.94 -27.53
C TYR A 595 1.53 -7.77 -27.90
N PHE A 596 2.24 -8.87 -28.08
CA PHE A 596 3.62 -8.92 -28.55
C PHE A 596 3.69 -9.69 -29.87
N TYR A 597 4.19 -9.04 -30.92
CA TYR A 597 4.27 -9.58 -32.28
C TYR A 597 5.73 -9.89 -32.65
N PRO A 598 6.02 -11.11 -33.13
CA PRO A 598 7.36 -11.47 -33.56
C PRO A 598 7.75 -10.77 -34.89
N PRO A 599 9.05 -10.57 -35.13
CA PRO A 599 9.54 -10.03 -36.40
C PRO A 599 9.17 -10.97 -37.57
N GLY A 600 8.97 -10.41 -38.76
CA GLY A 600 8.60 -11.16 -39.96
C GLY A 600 7.10 -11.46 -40.13
N THR A 601 6.26 -11.14 -39.14
CA THR A 601 4.80 -11.15 -39.26
C THR A 601 4.29 -9.94 -40.05
N LEU A 602 3.08 -10.00 -40.60
CA LEU A 602 2.45 -8.96 -41.40
C LEU A 602 1.54 -8.07 -40.55
N ARG A 603 1.64 -6.76 -40.77
CA ARG A 603 0.71 -5.77 -40.25
C ARG A 603 -0.66 -5.88 -40.95
N PRO A 604 -1.73 -5.29 -40.37
CA PRO A 604 -3.04 -5.24 -41.01
C PRO A 604 -3.04 -4.58 -42.41
N ASP A 605 -2.05 -3.73 -42.71
CA ASP A 605 -1.83 -3.09 -44.01
C ASP A 605 -1.07 -3.97 -45.02
N GLY A 606 -0.68 -5.19 -44.63
CA GLY A 606 0.07 -6.15 -45.44
C GLY A 606 1.58 -5.93 -45.50
N GLN A 607 2.13 -4.96 -44.77
CA GLN A 607 3.58 -4.74 -44.67
C GLN A 607 4.21 -5.69 -43.64
N PRO A 608 5.40 -6.27 -43.91
CA PRO A 608 6.10 -7.09 -42.93
C PRO A 608 6.68 -6.22 -41.79
N ARG A 609 6.63 -6.75 -40.57
CA ARG A 609 7.27 -6.16 -39.39
C ARG A 609 8.77 -6.46 -39.41
N PRO A 610 9.65 -5.47 -39.57
CA PRO A 610 11.09 -5.70 -39.58
C PRO A 610 11.66 -5.99 -38.17
N LEU A 611 11.00 -5.45 -37.14
CA LEU A 611 11.34 -5.58 -35.72
C LEU A 611 10.12 -6.11 -34.93
N PRO A 612 10.33 -6.70 -33.74
CA PRO A 612 9.21 -7.03 -32.86
C PRO A 612 8.43 -5.76 -32.47
N THR A 613 7.12 -5.91 -32.32
CA THR A 613 6.24 -4.78 -31.97
C THR A 613 5.34 -5.11 -30.79
N LEU A 614 5.03 -4.10 -29.98
CA LEU A 614 4.06 -4.17 -28.89
C LEU A 614 2.81 -3.35 -29.21
N ALA A 615 1.65 -3.78 -28.72
CA ALA A 615 0.42 -3.01 -28.78
C ALA A 615 -0.40 -3.20 -27.50
N TRP A 616 -1.05 -2.12 -27.05
CA TRP A 616 -1.89 -2.11 -25.86
C TRP A 616 -3.37 -1.99 -26.21
N LYS A 617 -4.22 -2.73 -25.49
CA LYS A 617 -5.67 -2.59 -25.54
C LYS A 617 -6.19 -2.35 -24.13
N ASP A 618 -6.74 -1.16 -23.89
CA ASP A 618 -7.38 -0.79 -22.63
C ASP A 618 -8.66 -1.63 -22.39
N PRO A 619 -9.08 -1.89 -21.13
CA PRO A 619 -10.25 -2.72 -20.85
C PRO A 619 -11.55 -2.34 -21.57
N MET A 620 -11.80 -1.04 -21.77
CA MET A 620 -13.02 -0.54 -22.43
C MET A 620 -12.91 -0.46 -23.96
N ASP A 621 -11.71 -0.66 -24.51
CA ASP A 621 -11.50 -0.58 -25.94
C ASP A 621 -11.93 -1.86 -26.66
N SER A 622 -12.44 -1.73 -27.88
CA SER A 622 -12.80 -2.90 -28.71
C SER A 622 -11.58 -3.49 -29.44
N GLN A 623 -10.56 -2.69 -29.71
CA GLN A 623 -9.38 -3.03 -30.51
C GLN A 623 -8.09 -2.50 -29.85
N PRO A 624 -6.91 -3.08 -30.12
CA PRO A 624 -5.65 -2.54 -29.63
C PRO A 624 -5.31 -1.22 -30.32
N GLY A 625 -4.57 -0.36 -29.63
CA GLY A 625 -4.01 0.88 -30.15
C GLY A 625 -2.85 0.67 -31.13
N PRO A 626 -2.16 1.76 -31.50
CA PRO A 626 -1.08 1.72 -32.47
C PRO A 626 0.09 0.84 -31.99
N GLU A 627 0.67 0.08 -32.93
CA GLU A 627 1.85 -0.76 -32.67
C GLU A 627 3.12 0.09 -32.55
N ILE A 628 3.96 -0.20 -31.55
CA ILE A 628 5.27 0.42 -31.35
C ILE A 628 6.38 -0.60 -31.63
N GLU A 629 7.36 -0.21 -32.44
CA GLU A 629 8.55 -1.01 -32.75
C GLU A 629 9.57 -0.96 -31.62
N ILE A 630 10.05 -2.13 -31.18
CA ILE A 630 11.10 -2.24 -30.17
C ILE A 630 12.45 -2.19 -30.89
N THR A 631 13.14 -1.06 -30.76
CA THR A 631 14.45 -0.81 -31.36
C THR A 631 15.62 -1.28 -30.49
N GLY A 632 15.39 -1.54 -29.20
CA GLY A 632 16.38 -2.01 -28.22
C GLY A 632 15.81 -2.03 -26.80
N SER A 633 16.66 -2.27 -25.80
CA SER A 633 16.23 -2.12 -24.40
C SER A 633 15.99 -0.63 -24.09
N GLY A 634 14.88 -0.32 -23.43
CA GLY A 634 14.48 1.07 -23.18
C GLY A 634 13.04 1.21 -22.69
N ILE A 635 12.61 2.46 -22.54
CA ILE A 635 11.24 2.80 -22.12
C ILE A 635 10.41 3.15 -23.35
N TYR A 636 9.25 2.53 -23.48
CA TYR A 636 8.30 2.71 -24.57
C TYR A 636 6.92 3.06 -24.03
N GLN A 637 6.21 3.98 -24.70
CA GLN A 637 4.83 4.31 -24.35
C GLN A 637 3.87 3.68 -25.36
N LEU A 638 2.96 2.85 -24.89
CA LEU A 638 1.94 2.17 -25.70
C LEU A 638 0.59 2.84 -25.49
N PHE A 639 0.05 3.41 -26.56
CA PHE A 639 -1.28 4.03 -26.53
C PHE A 639 -2.37 3.00 -26.81
N SER A 640 -3.55 3.24 -26.24
CA SER A 640 -4.78 2.51 -26.49
C SER A 640 -5.44 2.93 -27.82
N ALA A 641 -6.61 2.40 -28.14
CA ALA A 641 -7.29 2.72 -29.38
C ALA A 641 -7.70 4.20 -29.45
N CYS A 642 -7.41 4.84 -30.58
CA CYS A 642 -7.89 6.19 -30.85
C CYS A 642 -9.39 6.18 -31.15
N SER A 643 -10.10 7.22 -30.69
CA SER A 643 -11.53 7.37 -30.94
C SER A 643 -11.81 7.98 -32.32
N CYS A 644 -12.92 7.55 -32.91
CA CYS A 644 -13.41 8.01 -34.21
C CYS A 644 -14.70 8.80 -34.01
N VAL A 645 -14.77 10.00 -34.59
CA VAL A 645 -15.96 10.86 -34.55
C VAL A 645 -16.59 10.98 -35.93
N LYS A 646 -17.91 11.11 -35.98
CA LYS A 646 -18.67 11.36 -37.21
C LYS A 646 -18.98 12.85 -37.33
N ASP A 647 -18.76 13.40 -38.52
CA ASP A 647 -19.12 14.78 -38.82
C ASP A 647 -20.60 14.88 -39.20
N CYS A 648 -21.32 15.82 -38.60
CA CYS A 648 -22.69 16.14 -39.01
C CYS A 648 -22.66 16.92 -40.33
N ASN A 649 -23.13 16.31 -41.42
CA ASN A 649 -23.28 16.97 -42.70
C ASN A 649 -24.74 16.84 -43.21
N PRO A 650 -25.50 17.96 -43.33
CA PRO A 650 -25.10 19.36 -43.13
C PRO A 650 -24.92 19.75 -41.64
N ALA A 651 -24.20 20.85 -41.40
CA ALA A 651 -23.95 21.38 -40.06
C ALA A 651 -25.26 21.67 -39.30
N CYS A 652 -25.26 21.40 -37.99
CA CYS A 652 -26.44 21.53 -37.14
C CYS A 652 -26.96 22.98 -37.06
N SER A 653 -28.28 23.12 -36.97
CA SER A 653 -28.94 24.42 -36.77
C SER A 653 -28.66 24.99 -35.38
N VAL A 654 -28.76 26.32 -35.24
CA VAL A 654 -28.50 27.05 -33.99
C VAL A 654 -29.34 26.47 -32.84
N GLY A 655 -28.67 26.09 -31.74
CA GLY A 655 -29.29 25.43 -30.58
C GLY A 655 -29.25 23.90 -30.60
N ASN A 656 -28.69 23.29 -31.64
CA ASN A 656 -28.41 21.86 -31.71
C ASN A 656 -26.89 21.61 -31.77
N TRP A 657 -26.42 20.63 -31.02
CA TRP A 657 -25.04 20.14 -31.02
C TRP A 657 -24.93 18.87 -31.88
N CYS A 658 -23.75 18.66 -32.48
CA CYS A 658 -23.46 17.48 -33.26
C CYS A 658 -22.93 16.38 -32.34
N ASP A 659 -23.69 15.30 -32.15
CA ASP A 659 -23.21 14.14 -31.39
C ASP A 659 -22.07 13.45 -32.17
N PRO A 660 -20.82 13.44 -31.64
CA PRO A 660 -19.66 12.92 -32.32
C PRO A 660 -19.68 11.40 -32.49
N ASN A 661 -20.48 10.67 -31.71
CA ASN A 661 -20.59 9.21 -31.82
C ASN A 661 -21.62 8.80 -32.90
N THR A 662 -22.73 9.53 -33.01
CA THR A 662 -23.82 9.19 -33.93
C THR A 662 -23.81 10.01 -35.22
N GLY A 663 -23.18 11.19 -35.23
CA GLY A 663 -23.22 12.15 -36.34
C GLY A 663 -24.59 12.82 -36.51
N ALA A 664 -25.46 12.74 -35.50
CA ALA A 664 -26.79 13.32 -35.50
C ALA A 664 -26.80 14.68 -34.78
N CYS A 665 -27.61 15.61 -35.28
CA CYS A 665 -27.86 16.87 -34.59
C CYS A 665 -28.89 16.64 -33.47
N VAL A 666 -28.43 16.74 -32.23
CA VAL A 666 -29.27 16.67 -31.03
C VAL A 666 -29.43 18.07 -30.42
N PRO A 667 -30.56 18.39 -29.75
CA PRO A 667 -30.69 19.64 -29.02
C PRO A 667 -29.54 19.83 -28.04
N ASP A 668 -28.94 21.02 -28.01
CA ASP A 668 -27.82 21.32 -27.13
C ASP A 668 -28.25 21.10 -25.66
N PRO A 669 -27.70 20.09 -24.98
CA PRO A 669 -28.03 19.79 -23.59
C PRO A 669 -27.74 20.98 -22.66
N CYS A 670 -26.81 21.85 -23.04
CA CYS A 670 -26.41 23.03 -22.28
C CYS A 670 -27.33 24.24 -22.47
N ALA A 671 -28.33 24.18 -23.36
CA ALA A 671 -29.21 25.31 -23.65
C ALA A 671 -30.03 25.81 -22.44
N LEU A 672 -30.23 24.97 -21.42
CA LEU A 672 -30.98 25.29 -20.19
C LEU A 672 -30.17 25.06 -18.91
N VAL A 673 -28.88 24.73 -19.02
CA VAL A 673 -28.03 24.39 -17.87
C VAL A 673 -27.26 25.64 -17.45
N THR A 674 -27.41 26.04 -16.18
CA THR A 674 -26.67 27.15 -15.57
C THR A 674 -25.67 26.59 -14.57
N CYS A 675 -24.38 26.65 -14.92
CA CYS A 675 -23.29 26.14 -14.09
C CYS A 675 -22.85 27.15 -13.03
N LYS A 676 -22.23 26.67 -11.94
CA LYS A 676 -21.73 27.53 -10.86
C LYS A 676 -20.50 28.33 -11.34
N ALA A 677 -20.11 29.35 -10.57
CA ALA A 677 -18.91 30.13 -10.89
C ALA A 677 -17.67 29.23 -10.91
N GLY A 678 -16.95 29.21 -12.03
CA GLY A 678 -15.80 28.32 -12.25
C GLY A 678 -16.13 26.99 -12.92
N GLU A 679 -17.35 26.81 -13.44
CA GLU A 679 -17.77 25.63 -14.22
C GLU A 679 -18.31 26.06 -15.60
N VAL A 680 -18.06 25.25 -16.62
CA VAL A 680 -18.61 25.37 -17.97
C VAL A 680 -19.45 24.14 -18.29
N CYS A 681 -20.55 24.30 -19.03
CA CYS A 681 -21.36 23.16 -19.42
C CYS A 681 -20.69 22.42 -20.60
N ASP A 682 -20.45 21.11 -20.45
CA ASP A 682 -20.00 20.24 -21.53
C ASP A 682 -21.17 19.92 -22.46
N SER A 683 -21.10 20.38 -23.70
CA SER A 683 -22.12 20.16 -24.73
C SER A 683 -22.36 18.68 -25.06
N SER A 684 -21.43 17.78 -24.69
CA SER A 684 -21.54 16.35 -24.95
C SER A 684 -22.34 15.56 -23.91
N GLN A 685 -22.35 16.04 -22.66
CA GLN A 685 -23.02 15.37 -21.54
C GLN A 685 -24.12 16.22 -20.90
N GLY A 686 -24.17 17.53 -21.18
CA GLY A 686 -25.07 18.49 -20.52
C GLY A 686 -24.75 18.69 -19.04
N LEU A 687 -23.56 18.29 -18.61
CA LEU A 687 -23.09 18.39 -17.23
C LEU A 687 -22.19 19.61 -17.08
N CYS A 688 -22.26 20.26 -15.93
CA CYS A 688 -21.33 21.30 -15.54
C CYS A 688 -20.00 20.67 -15.15
N ILE A 689 -18.96 20.92 -15.93
CA ILE A 689 -17.59 20.51 -15.65
C ILE A 689 -16.78 21.72 -15.17
N PRO A 690 -15.75 21.54 -14.32
CA PRO A 690 -14.86 22.63 -13.90
C PRO A 690 -14.23 23.35 -15.11
N ASP A 691 -14.23 24.68 -15.10
CA ASP A 691 -13.58 25.51 -16.11
C ASP A 691 -12.10 25.69 -15.77
N CYS A 692 -11.24 24.91 -16.45
CA CYS A 692 -9.79 24.99 -16.33
C CYS A 692 -9.18 26.37 -16.68
N ARG A 693 -9.94 27.31 -17.27
CA ARG A 693 -9.48 28.69 -17.50
C ARG A 693 -9.55 29.56 -16.24
N ALA A 694 -10.35 29.16 -15.25
CA ALA A 694 -10.55 29.87 -13.98
C ALA A 694 -9.93 29.16 -12.77
N MET A 695 -9.42 27.94 -12.96
CA MET A 695 -8.80 27.12 -11.91
C MET A 695 -7.28 27.34 -11.86
N GLU A 696 -6.77 27.88 -10.75
CA GLU A 696 -5.34 27.98 -10.48
C GLU A 696 -4.82 26.65 -9.91
N CYS A 697 -4.06 25.90 -10.72
CA CYS A 697 -3.35 24.72 -10.25
C CYS A 697 -2.05 25.11 -9.52
N ALA A 698 -1.58 24.24 -8.62
CA ALA A 698 -0.31 24.45 -7.91
C ALA A 698 0.88 24.49 -8.88
N ASP A 699 2.00 25.06 -8.44
CA ASP A 699 3.23 25.15 -9.24
C ASP A 699 3.64 23.78 -9.80
N GLY A 700 3.81 23.66 -11.12
CA GLY A 700 4.14 22.40 -11.78
C GLY A 700 2.94 21.54 -12.20
N GLN A 701 1.71 22.01 -11.94
CA GLN A 701 0.48 21.34 -12.35
C GLN A 701 -0.28 22.17 -13.40
N ARG A 702 -1.06 21.48 -14.22
CA ARG A 702 -1.98 22.07 -15.20
C ARG A 702 -3.35 21.42 -15.06
N CYS A 703 -4.40 22.18 -15.35
CA CYS A 703 -5.75 21.63 -15.35
C CYS A 703 -5.98 20.83 -16.64
N ASP A 704 -6.29 19.54 -16.49
CA ASP A 704 -6.67 18.68 -17.61
C ASP A 704 -8.11 18.95 -18.02
N LEU A 705 -8.30 19.31 -19.30
CA LEU A 705 -9.60 19.71 -19.84
C LEU A 705 -10.62 18.56 -19.92
N MET A 706 -10.16 17.31 -19.88
CA MET A 706 -11.04 16.12 -19.98
C MET A 706 -11.45 15.63 -18.59
N LEU A 707 -10.56 15.75 -17.60
CA LEU A 707 -10.80 15.30 -16.22
C LEU A 707 -11.29 16.41 -15.29
N GLY A 708 -11.10 17.69 -15.64
CA GLY A 708 -11.39 18.82 -14.77
C GLY A 708 -10.56 18.82 -13.48
N LYS A 709 -9.37 18.20 -13.51
CA LYS A 709 -8.46 18.04 -12.37
C LYS A 709 -7.09 18.66 -12.68
N CYS A 710 -6.41 19.17 -11.66
CA CYS A 710 -5.00 19.54 -11.77
C CYS A 710 -4.15 18.26 -11.81
N LEU A 711 -3.42 18.06 -12.91
CA LEU A 711 -2.43 17.01 -13.07
C LEU A 711 -1.04 17.64 -13.15
N THR A 712 -0.02 16.92 -12.70
CA THR A 712 1.38 17.32 -12.82
C THR A 712 1.72 17.47 -14.30
N ASP A 713 2.18 18.65 -14.72
CA ASP A 713 2.56 18.93 -16.10
C ASP A 713 4.01 18.50 -16.32
N ARG A 714 4.19 17.23 -16.70
CA ARG A 714 5.52 16.68 -16.99
C ARG A 714 6.17 17.31 -18.23
N CYS A 715 5.48 18.20 -18.97
CA CYS A 715 5.98 18.84 -20.18
C CYS A 715 6.58 20.24 -20.00
N ILE A 716 6.54 20.84 -18.80
CA ILE A 716 6.95 22.24 -18.55
C ILE A 716 8.37 22.60 -19.05
N ASN A 717 9.28 21.63 -19.09
CA ASN A 717 10.65 21.80 -19.60
C ASN A 717 11.03 20.78 -20.68
N VAL A 718 10.06 20.06 -21.23
CA VAL A 718 10.29 19.08 -22.29
C VAL A 718 10.17 19.78 -23.65
N ARG A 719 11.26 19.73 -24.43
CA ARG A 719 11.25 20.21 -25.83
C ARG A 719 11.29 19.02 -26.77
N CYS A 720 10.15 18.70 -27.36
CA CYS A 720 10.07 17.64 -28.34
C CYS A 720 10.69 18.02 -29.69
N LEU A 721 11.17 17.01 -30.41
CA LEU A 721 11.69 17.18 -31.77
C LEU A 721 10.57 17.59 -32.73
N SER A 722 10.93 18.13 -33.89
CA SER A 722 9.96 18.58 -34.90
C SER A 722 9.00 17.45 -35.30
N GLY A 723 7.70 17.64 -35.05
CA GLY A 723 6.64 16.66 -35.36
C GLY A 723 6.23 15.76 -34.18
N GLN A 724 6.78 15.98 -32.99
CA GLN A 724 6.37 15.30 -31.75
C GLN A 724 5.66 16.26 -30.79
N GLU A 725 4.77 15.71 -29.98
CA GLU A 725 4.07 16.42 -28.90
C GLU A 725 4.35 15.73 -27.58
N CYS A 726 4.54 16.53 -26.52
CA CYS A 726 4.76 15.97 -25.19
C CYS A 726 3.40 15.55 -24.60
N ASP A 727 3.31 14.32 -24.10
CA ASP A 727 2.17 13.92 -23.30
C ASP A 727 2.31 14.45 -21.85
N PRO A 728 1.36 15.23 -21.34
CA PRO A 728 1.57 15.94 -20.07
C PRO A 728 1.32 15.09 -18.85
N GLU A 729 0.70 13.92 -19.03
CA GLU A 729 0.54 12.92 -17.98
C GLU A 729 1.80 12.05 -17.88
N SER A 730 2.41 11.65 -19.01
CA SER A 730 3.62 10.80 -19.01
C SER A 730 4.96 11.56 -19.07
N GLY A 731 4.99 12.78 -19.60
CA GLY A 731 6.20 13.56 -19.87
C GLY A 731 6.97 13.13 -21.13
N VAL A 732 6.48 12.12 -21.84
CA VAL A 732 7.17 11.52 -22.99
C VAL A 732 6.83 12.27 -24.27
N CYS A 733 7.86 12.60 -25.06
CA CYS A 733 7.68 13.13 -26.40
C CYS A 733 7.35 11.99 -27.36
N THR A 734 6.12 11.96 -27.86
CA THR A 734 5.70 11.00 -28.87
C THR A 734 5.23 11.72 -30.12
N PRO A 735 5.31 11.09 -31.31
CA PRO A 735 4.48 11.53 -32.43
C PRO A 735 3.01 11.58 -31.99
N PRO A 736 2.15 12.38 -32.64
CA PRO A 736 0.73 12.40 -32.33
C PRO A 736 0.16 10.97 -32.41
N PRO A 737 -0.39 10.44 -31.30
CA PRO A 737 -0.64 9.00 -31.15
C PRO A 737 -1.63 8.43 -32.17
N CYS A 738 -2.46 9.30 -32.76
CA CYS A 738 -3.49 8.92 -33.72
C CYS A 738 -3.16 9.29 -35.17
N GLN A 739 -1.92 9.69 -35.48
CA GLN A 739 -1.55 10.15 -36.81
C GLN A 739 -1.62 9.05 -37.88
N SER A 740 -1.32 7.80 -37.51
CA SER A 740 -1.40 6.62 -38.38
C SER A 740 -2.71 5.85 -38.23
N TRP A 741 -3.66 6.35 -37.44
CA TRP A 741 -4.93 5.68 -37.17
C TRP A 741 -5.93 5.91 -38.30
N SER A 742 -6.61 4.84 -38.72
CA SER A 742 -7.65 4.92 -39.76
C SER A 742 -9.03 4.61 -39.18
N CYS A 743 -9.99 5.51 -39.44
CA CYS A 743 -11.37 5.35 -39.01
C CYS A 743 -12.25 4.73 -40.12
N PRO A 744 -13.36 4.05 -39.77
CA PRO A 744 -14.33 3.54 -40.74
C PRO A 744 -14.89 4.64 -41.64
N ALA A 745 -15.31 4.26 -42.86
CA ALA A 745 -15.83 5.20 -43.86
C ALA A 745 -16.95 6.10 -43.31
N GLY A 746 -16.78 7.43 -43.44
CA GLY A 746 -17.70 8.44 -42.92
C GLY A 746 -17.40 8.95 -41.51
N SER A 747 -16.29 8.52 -40.90
CA SER A 747 -15.80 9.01 -39.61
C SER A 747 -14.36 9.51 -39.74
N ARG A 748 -13.95 10.47 -38.90
CA ARG A 748 -12.57 10.97 -38.80
C ARG A 748 -12.01 10.74 -37.39
N VAL A 749 -10.69 10.82 -37.26
CA VAL A 749 -10.03 10.69 -35.95
C VAL A 749 -10.38 11.88 -35.05
N ASN A 750 -10.60 11.61 -33.76
CA ASN A 750 -10.73 12.68 -32.77
C ASN A 750 -9.36 13.27 -32.42
N GLU A 751 -8.99 14.39 -33.04
CA GLU A 751 -7.72 15.05 -32.78
C GLU A 751 -7.60 15.65 -31.37
N HIS A 752 -8.71 15.79 -30.63
CA HIS A 752 -8.72 16.40 -29.30
C HIS A 752 -8.70 15.38 -28.15
N GLN A 753 -8.93 14.10 -28.44
CA GLN A 753 -8.90 13.04 -27.43
C GLN A 753 -7.57 12.30 -27.50
N LYS A 754 -6.75 12.48 -26.46
CA LYS A 754 -5.57 11.63 -26.26
C LYS A 754 -6.04 10.25 -25.77
N PRO A 755 -5.67 9.13 -26.41
CA PRO A 755 -5.99 7.80 -25.90
C PRO A 755 -5.34 7.57 -24.52
N THR A 756 -5.81 6.55 -23.81
CA THR A 756 -5.12 6.08 -22.60
C THR A 756 -3.84 5.38 -23.01
N TRP A 757 -2.95 5.13 -22.06
CA TRP A 757 -1.63 4.59 -22.35
C TRP A 757 -1.10 3.78 -21.18
N ILE A 758 -0.12 2.92 -21.48
CA ILE A 758 0.77 2.31 -20.50
C ILE A 758 2.21 2.62 -20.90
N THR A 759 3.08 2.82 -19.92
CA THR A 759 4.53 2.91 -20.12
C THR A 759 5.13 1.57 -19.78
N VAL A 760 5.98 1.06 -20.67
CA VAL A 760 6.65 -0.22 -20.50
C VAL A 760 8.16 -0.06 -20.58
N LYS A 761 8.88 -0.67 -19.65
CA LYS A 761 10.31 -0.88 -19.72
C LYS A 761 10.56 -2.23 -20.37
N VAL A 762 11.34 -2.23 -21.45
CA VAL A 762 11.66 -3.43 -22.21
C VAL A 762 13.14 -3.72 -22.08
N ASP A 763 13.48 -4.94 -21.68
CA ASP A 763 14.81 -5.51 -21.87
C ASP A 763 14.80 -6.45 -23.09
N ALA A 764 15.33 -5.95 -24.20
CA ALA A 764 15.36 -6.67 -25.46
C ALA A 764 16.07 -8.03 -25.36
N ASN A 765 17.02 -8.21 -24.44
CA ASN A 765 17.74 -9.47 -24.25
C ASN A 765 16.88 -10.57 -23.61
N LEU A 766 15.81 -10.18 -22.92
CA LEU A 766 14.89 -11.07 -22.20
C LEU A 766 13.53 -11.20 -22.90
N THR A 767 13.37 -10.56 -24.06
CA THR A 767 12.12 -10.67 -24.83
C THR A 767 11.90 -12.09 -25.37
N PRO A 768 10.65 -12.56 -25.48
CA PRO A 768 10.37 -13.92 -25.90
C PRO A 768 10.80 -14.17 -27.35
N LEU A 769 11.53 -15.27 -27.58
CA LEU A 769 11.95 -15.71 -28.92
C LEU A 769 11.04 -16.82 -29.48
N ASP A 770 10.26 -17.48 -28.63
CA ASP A 770 9.34 -18.56 -28.94
C ASP A 770 8.05 -18.48 -28.10
N GLY A 771 7.13 -19.44 -28.27
CA GLY A 771 5.87 -19.49 -27.51
C GLY A 771 4.70 -18.70 -28.10
N PHE A 772 4.81 -18.20 -29.33
CA PHE A 772 3.71 -17.51 -30.03
C PHE A 772 2.64 -18.48 -30.53
N TRP A 773 1.39 -18.00 -30.63
CA TRP A 773 0.27 -18.79 -31.15
C TRP A 773 -0.59 -18.00 -32.15
N CYS A 774 -1.35 -18.74 -32.95
CA CYS A 774 -2.28 -18.17 -33.91
C CYS A 774 -3.52 -17.62 -33.19
N ASP A 775 -3.69 -16.31 -33.21
CA ASP A 775 -4.74 -15.66 -32.42
C ASP A 775 -6.15 -15.98 -32.92
N GLY A 776 -7.01 -16.45 -32.01
CA GLY A 776 -8.37 -16.89 -32.33
C GLY A 776 -8.46 -18.12 -33.24
N ALA A 777 -7.41 -18.94 -33.33
CA ALA A 777 -7.47 -20.28 -33.91
C ALA A 777 -7.94 -21.30 -32.86
N GLN A 778 -8.70 -22.32 -33.30
CA GLN A 778 -9.12 -23.45 -32.47
C GLN A 778 -8.87 -24.75 -33.26
N PRO A 779 -8.03 -25.68 -32.77
CA PRO A 779 -7.26 -25.63 -31.51
C PRO A 779 -6.15 -24.57 -31.52
N VAL A 780 -5.59 -24.26 -30.35
CA VAL A 780 -4.44 -23.35 -30.20
C VAL A 780 -3.24 -23.96 -30.94
N THR A 781 -2.73 -23.24 -31.94
CA THR A 781 -1.62 -23.67 -32.78
C THR A 781 -0.43 -22.74 -32.55
N LEU A 782 0.74 -23.31 -32.24
CA LEU A 782 1.99 -22.55 -32.13
C LEU A 782 2.44 -22.06 -33.51
N CYS A 783 3.04 -20.88 -33.57
CA CYS A 783 3.50 -20.27 -34.82
C CYS A 783 4.85 -19.58 -34.63
N ALA A 784 5.61 -19.48 -35.72
CA ALA A 784 6.79 -18.62 -35.79
C ALA A 784 6.56 -17.45 -36.77
N SER A 785 5.62 -17.61 -37.71
CA SER A 785 5.22 -16.60 -38.68
C SER A 785 3.72 -16.68 -38.97
N ASP A 786 3.17 -15.63 -39.61
CA ASP A 786 1.75 -15.65 -40.04
C ASP A 786 1.43 -16.74 -41.06
N GLY A 787 2.44 -17.26 -41.77
CA GLY A 787 2.27 -18.37 -42.73
C GLY A 787 1.94 -19.70 -42.05
N ASP A 788 2.24 -19.83 -40.76
CA ASP A 788 1.92 -21.02 -39.96
C ASP A 788 0.46 -21.01 -39.47
N CYS A 789 -0.24 -19.89 -39.66
CA CYS A 789 -1.59 -19.65 -39.15
C CYS A 789 -2.67 -19.80 -40.23
N PRO A 790 -3.91 -20.19 -39.84
CA PRO A 790 -5.06 -20.16 -40.73
C PRO A 790 -5.28 -18.76 -41.33
N ALA A 791 -5.80 -18.70 -42.56
CA ALA A 791 -5.96 -17.46 -43.30
C ALA A 791 -6.68 -16.36 -42.48
N GLY A 792 -6.03 -15.21 -42.33
CA GLY A 792 -6.57 -14.04 -41.61
C GLY A 792 -6.34 -14.06 -40.10
N LYS A 793 -5.55 -14.98 -39.55
CA LYS A 793 -5.17 -15.01 -38.12
C LYS A 793 -3.70 -14.64 -37.93
N PRO A 794 -3.37 -13.60 -37.15
CA PRO A 794 -1.99 -13.20 -36.92
C PRO A 794 -1.30 -14.13 -35.91
N CYS A 795 0.00 -14.35 -36.08
CA CYS A 795 0.87 -14.98 -35.11
C CYS A 795 1.29 -13.95 -34.06
N ARG A 796 0.85 -14.12 -32.81
CA ARG A 796 1.18 -13.19 -31.71
C ARG A 796 1.09 -13.85 -30.34
N MET A 797 1.69 -13.20 -29.36
CA MET A 797 1.48 -13.49 -27.95
C MET A 797 0.51 -12.44 -27.39
N GLY A 798 -0.50 -12.87 -26.65
CA GLY A 798 -1.46 -11.98 -26.01
C GLY A 798 -1.58 -12.32 -24.54
N GLU A 799 -1.34 -11.34 -23.69
CA GLU A 799 -1.47 -11.47 -22.24
C GLU A 799 -2.56 -10.55 -21.70
N THR A 800 -3.39 -11.08 -20.81
CA THR A 800 -4.40 -10.28 -20.11
C THR A 800 -3.76 -9.54 -18.94
N ILE A 801 -3.83 -8.22 -18.97
CA ILE A 801 -3.33 -7.35 -17.90
C ILE A 801 -4.53 -6.77 -17.16
N VAL A 802 -4.61 -7.01 -15.86
CA VAL A 802 -5.65 -6.42 -15.03
C VAL A 802 -5.27 -4.97 -14.75
N VAL A 803 -6.18 -4.06 -15.09
CA VAL A 803 -6.15 -2.67 -14.63
C VAL A 803 -7.15 -2.54 -13.48
N GLY A 804 -6.64 -2.25 -12.28
CA GLY A 804 -7.44 -2.05 -11.08
C GLY A 804 -7.43 -0.60 -10.61
N MET A 805 -8.20 -0.31 -9.58
CA MET A 805 -8.18 0.97 -8.86
C MET A 805 -7.70 0.69 -7.43
N ALA A 806 -6.72 1.45 -6.95
CA ALA A 806 -6.18 1.31 -5.61
C ALA A 806 -6.18 2.65 -4.87
N ASP A 807 -6.43 2.60 -3.56
CA ASP A 807 -6.24 3.73 -2.66
C ASP A 807 -4.75 3.85 -2.34
N LYS A 808 -4.08 4.84 -2.94
CA LYS A 808 -2.67 5.15 -2.68
C LYS A 808 -2.55 6.50 -1.97
N ASN A 809 -1.67 6.60 -0.99
CA ASN A 809 -1.29 7.91 -0.46
C ASN A 809 -0.34 8.56 -1.46
N CYS A 810 -0.68 9.74 -1.96
CA CYS A 810 0.15 10.45 -2.93
C CYS A 810 0.71 11.74 -2.33
N ILE A 811 1.97 12.02 -2.65
CA ILE A 811 2.61 13.28 -2.32
C ILE A 811 2.99 14.02 -3.59
N THR A 812 2.89 15.34 -3.55
CA THR A 812 3.52 16.23 -4.52
C THR A 812 4.71 16.89 -3.86
N PHE A 813 5.88 16.79 -4.49
CA PHE A 813 7.14 17.29 -3.95
C PHE A 813 7.79 18.30 -4.88
N LYS A 814 8.54 19.22 -4.28
CA LYS A 814 9.47 20.13 -4.96
C LYS A 814 10.69 20.33 -4.08
N VAL A 815 11.84 19.92 -4.58
CA VAL A 815 13.14 20.03 -3.92
C VAL A 815 14.02 20.97 -4.71
N LYS A 816 14.30 22.13 -4.14
CA LYS A 816 15.11 23.18 -4.78
C LYS A 816 16.53 23.20 -4.23
N ASN A 817 17.39 23.91 -4.96
CA ASN A 817 18.75 24.23 -4.54
C ASN A 817 19.69 23.01 -4.47
N ILE A 818 19.41 21.97 -5.25
CA ILE A 818 20.28 20.79 -5.35
C ILE A 818 21.57 21.20 -6.03
N THR A 819 22.70 20.99 -5.36
CA THR A 819 24.01 21.45 -5.81
C THR A 819 24.62 20.44 -6.78
N LEU A 820 25.07 20.92 -7.94
CA LEU A 820 25.88 20.15 -8.87
C LEU A 820 27.34 20.56 -8.70
N VAL A 821 28.23 19.57 -8.67
CA VAL A 821 29.68 19.76 -8.58
C VAL A 821 30.39 19.22 -9.80
N GLU A 822 31.58 19.74 -10.06
CA GLU A 822 32.42 19.25 -11.15
C GLU A 822 33.13 17.98 -10.67
N THR A 823 32.79 16.85 -11.28
CA THR A 823 33.34 15.53 -10.95
C THR A 823 34.47 15.17 -11.92
N LEU A 824 35.43 14.38 -11.43
CA LEU A 824 36.52 13.81 -12.22
C LEU A 824 36.03 12.75 -13.22
N GLU A 825 36.91 12.33 -14.11
CA GLU A 825 36.65 11.24 -15.05
C GLU A 825 36.93 9.90 -14.39
N THR A 826 35.88 9.18 -14.00
CA THR A 826 35.98 7.85 -13.39
C THR A 826 36.23 6.73 -14.41
N ILE A 827 35.78 6.92 -15.66
CA ILE A 827 35.97 5.95 -16.74
C ILE A 827 36.84 6.57 -17.85
N PRO A 828 38.04 6.03 -18.13
CA PRO A 828 38.94 6.58 -19.13
C PRO A 828 38.29 6.71 -20.52
N GLY A 829 38.26 7.93 -21.05
CA GLY A 829 37.71 8.28 -22.35
C GLY A 829 36.24 8.75 -22.36
N MET A 830 35.56 8.81 -21.21
CA MET A 830 34.18 9.29 -21.08
C MET A 830 34.06 10.78 -20.68
N GLY A 831 35.19 11.43 -20.38
CA GLY A 831 35.25 12.82 -19.92
C GLY A 831 34.74 12.97 -18.47
N PRO A 832 34.56 14.22 -17.98
CA PRO A 832 34.15 14.46 -16.59
C PRO A 832 32.83 13.75 -16.27
N GLY A 833 32.76 13.19 -15.06
CA GLY A 833 31.70 12.32 -14.56
C GLY A 833 30.30 12.95 -14.50
N ARG A 834 29.37 12.22 -13.90
CA ARG A 834 27.97 12.64 -13.72
C ARG A 834 27.70 12.82 -12.24
N ASN A 835 26.81 13.77 -11.94
CA ASN A 835 26.17 13.92 -10.64
C ASN A 835 24.98 12.96 -10.59
N ASP A 836 25.00 12.04 -9.64
CA ASP A 836 23.98 11.02 -9.43
C ASP A 836 22.99 11.50 -8.37
N LEU A 837 21.85 12.02 -8.85
CA LEU A 837 20.78 12.52 -8.01
C LEU A 837 19.82 11.37 -7.68
N TRP A 838 19.90 10.88 -6.46
CA TRP A 838 19.02 9.83 -5.96
C TRP A 838 17.86 10.42 -5.17
N LEU A 839 16.67 9.90 -5.46
CA LEU A 839 15.46 10.17 -4.69
C LEU A 839 15.05 8.89 -4.00
N TYR A 840 14.85 8.96 -2.69
CA TYR A 840 14.40 7.85 -1.86
C TYR A 840 13.00 8.17 -1.35
N PHE A 841 12.08 7.26 -1.60
CA PHE A 841 10.72 7.29 -1.11
C PHE A 841 10.49 6.06 -0.24
N ALA A 842 10.53 6.27 1.07
CA ALA A 842 10.32 5.27 2.09
C ALA A 842 8.85 5.26 2.49
N GLU A 843 8.21 4.10 2.43
CA GLU A 843 6.81 3.90 2.77
C GLU A 843 6.64 2.83 3.86
N THR A 844 5.55 2.91 4.60
CA THR A 844 5.27 2.00 5.71
C THR A 844 3.76 1.77 5.84
N PRO A 845 3.31 0.61 6.35
CA PRO A 845 1.90 0.39 6.66
C PRO A 845 1.36 1.49 7.59
N LEU A 846 0.22 2.09 7.23
CA LEU A 846 -0.47 3.08 8.06
C LEU A 846 -0.71 2.59 9.49
N ASN A 847 -0.99 1.29 9.65
CA ASN A 847 -1.27 0.66 10.94
C ASN A 847 0.00 0.34 11.76
N ASN A 848 1.18 0.37 11.14
CA ASN A 848 2.46 0.12 11.82
C ASN A 848 3.57 1.03 11.26
N PRO A 849 3.62 2.32 11.67
CA PRO A 849 4.62 3.27 11.17
C PRO A 849 6.07 2.95 11.61
N THR A 850 6.24 2.02 12.56
CA THR A 850 7.54 1.55 13.05
C THR A 850 8.01 0.27 12.35
N ALA A 851 7.27 -0.23 11.36
CA ALA A 851 7.74 -1.32 10.52
C ALA A 851 8.99 -0.90 9.73
N TYR A 852 9.72 -1.89 9.21
CA TYR A 852 10.77 -1.61 8.23
C TYR A 852 10.17 -0.83 7.06
N SER A 853 10.96 0.12 6.60
CA SER A 853 10.62 0.98 5.49
C SER A 853 10.67 0.16 4.20
N ILE A 854 9.64 0.25 3.37
CA ILE A 854 9.68 -0.25 2.00
C ILE A 854 10.21 0.89 1.15
N PHE A 855 11.27 0.65 0.37
CA PHE A 855 11.84 1.70 -0.46
C PHE A 855 11.39 1.61 -1.91
N ARG A 856 11.16 2.79 -2.48
CA ARG A 856 11.22 3.04 -3.92
C ARG A 856 12.24 4.13 -4.15
N ARG A 857 13.03 4.01 -5.22
CA ARG A 857 14.05 5.01 -5.55
C ARG A 857 13.98 5.41 -7.01
N ALA A 858 14.44 6.62 -7.28
CA ALA A 858 14.62 7.13 -8.64
C ALA A 858 16.04 7.68 -8.77
N LEU A 859 16.67 7.45 -9.93
CA LEU A 859 17.98 7.98 -10.27
C LEU A 859 17.85 8.95 -11.43
N TYR A 860 18.36 10.17 -11.24
CA TYR A 860 18.54 11.13 -12.32
C TYR A 860 19.99 11.56 -12.41
N GLN A 861 20.62 11.30 -13.55
CA GLN A 861 22.03 11.65 -13.76
C GLN A 861 22.17 12.94 -14.56
N MET A 862 23.00 13.87 -14.09
CA MET A 862 23.32 15.13 -14.78
C MET A 862 24.82 15.33 -14.93
N LYS A 863 25.26 15.86 -16.06
CA LYS A 863 26.65 16.28 -16.20
C LYS A 863 26.80 17.75 -15.84
N PHE A 864 27.78 18.09 -15.01
CA PHE A 864 28.17 19.47 -14.73
C PHE A 864 29.67 19.64 -14.92
N ALA A 865 30.07 20.42 -15.93
CA ALA A 865 31.48 20.64 -16.25
C ALA A 865 31.69 22.02 -16.89
N ASN A 866 32.80 22.68 -16.55
CA ASN A 866 33.16 24.01 -17.03
C ASN A 866 32.05 25.04 -16.78
N GLY A 867 31.39 24.97 -15.63
CA GLY A 867 30.27 25.84 -15.26
C GLY A 867 29.02 25.69 -16.14
N LYS A 868 28.85 24.56 -16.83
CA LYS A 868 27.65 24.25 -17.63
C LYS A 868 27.07 22.89 -17.21
N LYS A 869 25.76 22.86 -17.03
CA LYS A 869 25.00 21.62 -16.83
C LYS A 869 24.40 21.09 -18.14
N GLU A 870 24.41 19.77 -18.30
CA GLU A 870 23.87 19.03 -19.44
C GLU A 870 22.97 17.89 -18.91
N PRO A 871 21.66 17.89 -19.23
CA PRO A 871 20.93 18.89 -20.00
C PRO A 871 20.81 20.24 -19.28
N ASN A 872 20.77 21.35 -20.02
CA ASN A 872 20.67 22.69 -19.45
C ASN A 872 19.23 23.02 -19.04
N VAL A 873 18.78 22.43 -17.93
CA VAL A 873 17.43 22.58 -17.36
C VAL A 873 17.48 23.12 -15.94
N ALA A 874 16.53 23.99 -15.60
CA ALA A 874 16.40 24.53 -14.24
C ALA A 874 15.64 23.59 -13.30
N GLU A 875 14.63 22.90 -13.84
CA GLU A 875 13.70 22.06 -13.08
C GLU A 875 13.40 20.78 -13.86
N ILE A 876 13.44 19.65 -13.17
CA ILE A 876 13.21 18.30 -13.71
C ILE A 876 11.89 17.79 -13.12
N PRO A 877 10.87 17.53 -13.96
CA PRO A 877 9.66 16.86 -13.54
C PRO A 877 9.88 15.35 -13.43
N LEU A 878 9.42 14.77 -12.34
CA LEU A 878 9.41 13.33 -12.07
C LEU A 878 7.98 12.89 -11.76
N GLY A 879 7.67 11.63 -12.07
CA GLY A 879 6.39 11.01 -11.78
C GLY A 879 6.54 9.68 -11.06
N ASP A 880 5.39 9.09 -10.69
CA ASP A 880 5.36 7.83 -9.95
C ASP A 880 6.09 6.69 -10.67
N GLY A 881 5.97 6.60 -12.00
CA GLY A 881 6.64 5.59 -12.81
C GLY A 881 8.16 5.73 -12.93
N ASP A 882 8.75 6.85 -12.47
CA ASP A 882 10.22 7.02 -12.41
C ASP A 882 10.82 6.35 -11.16
N PHE A 883 9.98 6.04 -10.16
CA PHE A 883 10.38 5.37 -8.94
C PHE A 883 10.26 3.85 -9.09
N PHE A 884 11.39 3.17 -9.03
CA PHE A 884 11.44 1.71 -9.06
C PHE A 884 11.50 1.13 -7.64
N ALA A 885 10.86 -0.01 -7.46
CA ALA A 885 10.85 -0.72 -6.19
C ALA A 885 12.25 -1.26 -5.84
N VAL A 886 12.59 -1.18 -4.56
CA VAL A 886 13.75 -1.88 -4.00
C VAL A 886 13.27 -3.25 -3.49
N ASP A 887 13.85 -4.30 -4.07
CA ASP A 887 13.58 -5.69 -3.70
C ASP A 887 14.54 -6.14 -2.59
N GLU A 888 14.19 -5.81 -1.35
CA GLU A 888 14.80 -6.41 -0.14
C GLU A 888 14.66 -7.94 -0.20
N LYS A 889 15.78 -8.68 -0.11
CA LYS A 889 15.84 -10.14 -0.26
C LYS A 889 16.01 -10.88 1.05
#